data_AF-A0A7L4RCK0-F1
#
_entry.id   AF-A0A7L4RCK0-F1
#
_cell.length_a   1.000
_cell.length_b   1.000
_cell.length_c   1.000
_cell.angle_alpha   90.00
_cell.angle_beta   90.00
_cell.angle_gamma   90.00
#
_symmetry.space_group_name_H-M   'P 1'
#
loop_
_entity.id
_entity.type
_entity.pdbx_description
1 polymer ?
#
loop_
_entity_poly.entity_id
_entity_poly.type
_entity_poly.pdbx_seq_one_letter_code
_entity_poly.pdbx_strand_id
1 'polypeptide(L)'
;MRQFLAAFTALALFFSIASATEFSEYSYLIPSDVFLDSAKPLVAGSSCAAFDGADVQLARGSVAEEKDFTQSLNAASTAKERLALASGSAKIQKAVSPLGIPDVGYRLQSWLCFSYAVEALRAASLSCDLGLAVVDERLADLEKATGSGYSGAATGVMAEAAEARQSIADGKSSSEGFAYSFLAAARTANASWSSFSSTPSAPAFVAALNAFVSSKSLLREEMLLAKKCRDALDSLQAERDSLAAEAERALSLAEFKQKQLDSQKLFLITGTEVALAGSAVSSAESAEGSLDFYEAVQEASELLGQGRELQSEANSLSSSKRTGYLGNAVLMLREASSTAGSAASKLEWVDSESAGVEAALRNAVLSRQNEANRLISSKMAANPLAAGNAQALLDAEMRDFVQALPRTRGERTAFYARELTRLQEIVEQASSSSSVDAIKDRVRADANDLNQLMESAEDDGVDSSFARERLARVSAALEGIPSTEGSSTALYYLQDELNAARDDVVASALEQYGYLEGDWPRLLESADFLSSSDRRKVAEYERFFAGGSLDVEAAAGKLGEIRDFVDRALADVDARAPSILKQEFERTGVANVSLGTVPLDDDSKGLAEIVLRNDLSLSYDGAVEVALPQLALLEKAAYVMVLNKSAELGVSGGKLFVKGIKAGGEYRALVEFGGVFCRTSVVRESTVWATESAAEKKIVVDFECDADATVYLEKNVGCRVAKAFGEKGVSASASGETVSATAEAAQGNNSVELHYWIANPIQVERSVSSSSDEVVLEYSLHSLVSLDNAVVSLAEELSCASPPQDGGVSVFSDLKQKHWIAGSAVALEFSGDLAAGETKTARVSIKCVSQAAPSPLTEYGENFSSTEEQAVPELEPVVPTIASDLSEKRALLEEYSSARDAAEAALTSFEKAFSVGEGLKKKKTSAEESGLLAKKRVETALKALDGVWAGSQENQSVLGTYSLNYLRARLQDLDDARQAVESAVDSARETASQAISIAEARQTQFGSQQTAGGVDAAKKDFENGMFLSAWLRAQAASGALQGPAGVSSQTGLASAGNNFWLLGVAGLGLIAALAWVFWGRGGKELKEL
;
A
#
# COMPACT_ATOMS: atom_id res chain seq x y z
N MET A 1 -14.87 31.67 28.01
CA MET A 1 -13.94 31.66 26.85
C MET A 1 -13.00 30.46 26.84
N ARG A 2 -11.88 30.37 27.59
CA ARG A 2 -10.89 29.27 27.40
C ARG A 2 -11.47 27.83 27.47
N GLN A 3 -12.39 27.53 28.39
CA GLN A 3 -13.09 26.23 28.43
C GLN A 3 -14.10 26.03 27.29
N PHE A 4 -14.61 27.11 26.71
CA PHE A 4 -15.53 27.09 25.56
C PHE A 4 -14.75 26.78 24.26
N LEU A 5 -13.56 27.37 24.10
CA LEU A 5 -12.67 27.08 22.98
C LEU A 5 -12.19 25.63 22.99
N ALA A 6 -11.82 25.11 24.17
CA ALA A 6 -11.42 23.70 24.32
C ALA A 6 -12.55 22.71 23.98
N ALA A 7 -13.81 23.06 24.26
CA ALA A 7 -14.96 22.27 23.83
C ALA A 7 -15.17 22.34 22.30
N PHE A 8 -14.99 23.52 21.70
CA PHE A 8 -15.14 23.71 20.25
C PHE A 8 -14.02 23.03 19.44
N THR A 9 -12.77 23.07 19.89
CA THR A 9 -11.67 22.35 19.23
C THR A 9 -11.77 20.83 19.41
N ALA A 10 -12.33 20.37 20.53
CA ALA A 10 -12.71 18.96 20.68
C ALA A 10 -13.82 18.57 19.69
N LEU A 11 -14.84 19.41 19.50
CA LEU A 11 -15.91 19.16 18.54
C LEU A 11 -15.39 19.13 17.08
N ALA A 12 -14.58 20.12 16.69
CA ALA A 12 -14.02 20.21 15.34
C ALA A 12 -13.11 19.01 14.97
N LEU A 13 -12.38 18.46 15.95
CA LEU A 13 -11.57 17.24 15.77
C LEU A 13 -12.42 15.94 15.68
N PHE A 14 -13.71 16.00 16.02
CA PHE A 14 -14.65 14.90 15.76
C PHE A 14 -15.36 15.03 14.41
N PHE A 15 -15.64 16.25 13.93
CA PHE A 15 -16.33 16.51 12.65
C PHE A 15 -15.42 16.53 11.40
N SER A 16 -14.28 15.86 11.44
CA SER A 16 -13.35 15.76 10.30
C SER A 16 -13.72 14.62 9.34
N ILE A 17 -14.68 14.89 8.45
CA ILE A 17 -15.03 14.08 7.25
C ILE A 17 -15.36 12.60 7.55
N ALA A 18 -16.59 12.37 8.03
CA ALA A 18 -17.29 11.07 8.02
C ALA A 18 -18.79 11.30 8.25
N SER A 19 -19.56 11.55 7.18
CA SER A 19 -21.01 11.80 7.24
C SER A 19 -21.68 11.67 5.85
N ALA A 20 -21.22 10.74 5.01
CA ALA A 20 -21.78 10.53 3.67
C ALA A 20 -23.20 9.92 3.72
N THR A 21 -23.60 9.31 4.84
CA THR A 21 -24.94 8.76 5.07
C THR A 21 -25.42 9.01 6.50
N GLU A 22 -26.06 10.16 6.74
CA GLU A 22 -26.92 10.37 7.91
C GLU A 22 -28.38 10.13 7.52
N PHE A 23 -29.08 9.25 8.24
CA PHE A 23 -30.51 8.99 8.10
C PHE A 23 -31.36 9.86 9.04
N SER A 24 -30.79 10.34 10.14
CA SER A 24 -31.45 11.28 11.05
C SER A 24 -31.79 12.62 10.39
N GLU A 25 -31.10 13.01 9.29
CA GLU A 25 -31.52 14.09 8.39
C GLU A 25 -32.99 13.96 7.95
N TYR A 26 -33.48 12.74 7.73
CA TYR A 26 -34.84 12.49 7.21
C TYR A 26 -35.89 12.36 8.32
N SER A 27 -35.52 12.53 9.60
CA SER A 27 -36.43 12.45 10.75
C SER A 27 -37.63 13.41 10.66
N TYR A 28 -37.52 14.52 9.92
CA TYR A 28 -38.67 15.42 9.66
C TYR A 28 -39.81 14.74 8.85
N LEU A 29 -39.54 13.63 8.14
CA LEU A 29 -40.55 12.80 7.48
C LEU A 29 -41.33 11.91 8.47
N ILE A 30 -40.84 11.78 9.71
CA ILE A 30 -41.47 11.09 10.83
C ILE A 30 -42.22 12.14 11.68
N PRO A 31 -43.51 12.39 11.43
CA PRO A 31 -44.27 13.39 12.17
C PRO A 31 -44.44 12.98 13.64
N SER A 32 -43.94 13.80 14.55
CA SER A 32 -43.99 13.55 15.99
C SER A 32 -45.12 14.29 16.72
N ASP A 33 -45.78 15.29 16.12
CA ASP A 33 -46.63 16.21 16.88
C ASP A 33 -47.91 16.72 16.18
N VAL A 34 -49.00 16.81 16.96
CA VAL A 34 -50.26 17.52 16.63
C VAL A 34 -50.84 18.15 17.91
N PHE A 35 -51.39 19.36 17.81
CA PHE A 35 -52.09 20.04 18.90
C PHE A 35 -53.36 19.29 19.35
N LEU A 36 -53.35 18.76 20.57
CA LEU A 36 -54.44 17.96 21.15
C LEU A 36 -55.75 18.74 21.37
N ASP A 37 -55.68 20.06 21.57
CA ASP A 37 -56.84 20.86 21.97
C ASP A 37 -57.87 21.10 20.85
N SER A 38 -57.44 21.19 19.59
CA SER A 38 -58.34 21.36 18.43
C SER A 38 -59.10 20.07 18.08
N ALA A 39 -58.51 18.90 18.35
CA ALA A 39 -59.10 17.59 18.04
C ALA A 39 -60.17 17.12 19.06
N LYS A 40 -60.21 17.69 20.27
CA LYS A 40 -61.13 17.30 21.36
C LYS A 40 -62.59 17.04 20.95
N PRO A 41 -63.29 17.91 20.20
CA PRO A 41 -64.69 17.66 19.82
C PRO A 41 -64.85 16.52 18.79
N LEU A 42 -63.85 16.29 17.93
CA LEU A 42 -63.86 15.20 16.95
C LEU A 42 -63.62 13.84 17.62
N VAL A 43 -62.59 13.77 18.46
CA VAL A 43 -62.20 12.57 19.22
C VAL A 43 -63.35 12.04 20.09
N ALA A 44 -64.17 12.91 20.66
CA ALA A 44 -65.31 12.51 21.49
C ALA A 44 -66.32 11.60 20.74
N GLY A 45 -66.50 11.80 19.43
CA GLY A 45 -67.43 11.03 18.60
C GLY A 45 -66.84 9.74 18.00
N SER A 46 -65.51 9.60 17.97
CA SER A 46 -64.86 8.45 17.31
C SER A 46 -64.99 7.15 18.12
N SER A 47 -65.16 6.04 17.38
CA SER A 47 -64.98 4.69 17.94
C SER A 47 -63.51 4.40 18.17
N CYS A 48 -63.17 3.96 19.38
CA CYS A 48 -61.82 3.54 19.75
C CYS A 48 -61.64 2.01 19.77
N ALA A 49 -62.67 1.26 19.33
CA ALA A 49 -62.78 -0.19 19.50
C ALA A 49 -61.63 -1.00 18.87
N ALA A 50 -60.89 -0.44 17.90
CA ALA A 50 -59.73 -1.10 17.29
C ALA A 50 -58.50 -1.17 18.22
N PHE A 51 -58.49 -0.46 19.36
CA PHE A 51 -57.49 -0.65 20.41
C PHE A 51 -57.82 -1.83 21.34
N ASP A 52 -59.06 -2.35 21.35
CA ASP A 52 -59.43 -3.50 22.19
C ASP A 52 -58.72 -4.78 21.70
N GLY A 53 -57.75 -5.25 22.50
CA GLY A 53 -56.90 -6.38 22.13
C GLY A 53 -55.71 -6.02 21.25
N ALA A 54 -55.50 -4.74 20.91
CA ALA A 54 -54.27 -4.30 20.26
C ALA A 54 -53.08 -4.42 21.22
N ASP A 55 -52.03 -5.10 20.75
CA ASP A 55 -50.72 -5.16 21.39
C ASP A 55 -49.64 -5.16 20.31
N VAL A 56 -48.44 -4.67 20.64
CA VAL A 56 -47.26 -4.70 19.75
C VAL A 56 -46.19 -5.59 20.35
N GLN A 57 -45.75 -6.59 19.60
CA GLN A 57 -44.56 -7.37 19.94
C GLN A 57 -43.34 -6.56 19.52
N LEU A 58 -42.59 -6.04 20.50
CA LEU A 58 -41.42 -5.19 20.26
C LEU A 58 -40.36 -5.92 19.44
N ALA A 59 -39.64 -5.16 18.61
CA ALA A 59 -38.38 -5.62 18.03
C ALA A 59 -37.40 -6.11 19.13
N ARG A 60 -36.57 -7.09 18.77
CA ARG A 60 -35.46 -7.62 19.59
C ARG A 60 -34.29 -7.97 18.69
N GLY A 61 -33.09 -7.91 19.24
CA GLY A 61 -31.83 -8.16 18.52
C GLY A 61 -30.92 -9.13 19.26
N SER A 62 -29.62 -9.08 18.96
CA SER A 62 -28.61 -9.67 19.84
C SER A 62 -28.41 -8.80 21.10
N VAL A 63 -27.83 -9.38 22.16
CA VAL A 63 -27.55 -8.67 23.43
C VAL A 63 -26.63 -7.45 23.22
N ALA A 64 -25.80 -7.44 22.17
CA ALA A 64 -24.95 -6.31 21.82
C ALA A 64 -25.71 -5.21 21.05
N GLU A 65 -26.73 -5.56 20.26
CA GLU A 65 -27.63 -4.58 19.65
C GLU A 65 -28.57 -3.98 20.71
N GLU A 66 -29.18 -4.81 21.57
CA GLU A 66 -30.11 -4.35 22.61
C GLU A 66 -29.43 -3.40 23.62
N LYS A 67 -28.12 -3.53 23.84
CA LYS A 67 -27.35 -2.61 24.67
C LYS A 67 -27.23 -1.22 24.03
N ASP A 68 -26.83 -1.14 22.76
CA ASP A 68 -26.67 0.15 22.07
C ASP A 68 -28.03 0.83 21.88
N PHE A 69 -29.04 0.07 21.47
CA PHE A 69 -30.43 0.53 21.29
C PHE A 69 -31.20 0.73 22.62
N THR A 70 -30.55 0.69 23.80
CA THR A 70 -31.24 0.77 25.10
C THR A 70 -32.19 1.96 25.22
N GLN A 71 -31.81 3.14 24.73
CA GLN A 71 -32.67 4.34 24.81
C GLN A 71 -33.91 4.21 23.90
N SER A 72 -33.71 3.75 22.65
CA SER A 72 -34.78 3.44 21.71
C SER A 72 -35.73 2.37 22.27
N LEU A 73 -35.21 1.23 22.75
CA LEU A 73 -36.01 0.14 23.32
C LEU A 73 -36.81 0.56 24.57
N ASN A 74 -36.32 1.52 25.36
CA ASN A 74 -37.08 2.12 26.47
C ASN A 74 -38.24 3.00 25.95
N ALA A 75 -38.05 3.75 24.86
CA ALA A 75 -39.12 4.49 24.19
C ALA A 75 -40.15 3.53 23.55
N ALA A 76 -39.70 2.45 22.91
CA ALA A 76 -40.57 1.37 22.41
C ALA A 76 -41.39 0.70 23.53
N SER A 77 -40.79 0.41 24.69
CA SER A 77 -41.52 -0.10 25.87
C SER A 77 -42.57 0.90 26.34
N THR A 78 -42.21 2.19 26.40
CA THR A 78 -43.14 3.27 26.74
C THR A 78 -44.32 3.31 25.75
N ALA A 79 -44.07 3.17 24.44
CA ALA A 79 -45.11 3.11 23.42
C ALA A 79 -46.07 1.92 23.62
N LYS A 80 -45.53 0.73 23.94
CA LYS A 80 -46.31 -0.47 24.27
C LYS A 80 -47.16 -0.27 25.53
N GLU A 81 -46.60 0.33 26.58
CA GLU A 81 -47.33 0.63 27.83
C GLU A 81 -48.49 1.61 27.58
N ARG A 82 -48.27 2.66 26.79
CA ARG A 82 -49.32 3.63 26.43
C ARG A 82 -50.40 3.00 25.54
N LEU A 83 -50.04 2.13 24.59
CA LEU A 83 -51.01 1.34 23.83
C LEU A 83 -51.84 0.40 24.73
N ALA A 84 -51.22 -0.21 25.74
CA ALA A 84 -51.94 -1.05 26.70
C ALA A 84 -52.97 -0.25 27.53
N LEU A 85 -52.65 1.00 27.91
CA LEU A 85 -53.61 1.92 28.53
C LEU A 85 -54.76 2.30 27.58
N ALA A 86 -54.47 2.59 26.30
CA ALA A 86 -55.49 2.82 25.28
C ALA A 86 -56.40 1.58 25.09
N SER A 87 -55.84 0.37 25.10
CA SER A 87 -56.59 -0.90 25.05
C SER A 87 -57.49 -1.10 26.27
N GLY A 88 -57.00 -0.72 27.46
CA GLY A 88 -57.75 -0.74 28.71
C GLY A 88 -58.97 0.18 28.66
N SER A 89 -58.78 1.44 28.25
CA SER A 89 -59.88 2.39 28.06
C SER A 89 -60.86 1.95 26.96
N ALA A 90 -60.39 1.30 25.89
CA ALA A 90 -61.27 0.83 24.80
C ALA A 90 -62.19 -0.32 25.26
N LYS A 91 -61.69 -1.22 26.11
CA LYS A 91 -62.50 -2.25 26.78
C LYS A 91 -63.57 -1.63 27.67
N ILE A 92 -63.27 -0.53 28.35
CA ILE A 92 -64.24 0.22 29.17
C ILE A 92 -65.27 0.93 28.28
N GLN A 93 -64.86 1.61 27.19
CA GLN A 93 -65.80 2.23 26.23
C GLN A 93 -66.82 1.19 25.69
N LYS A 94 -66.31 0.03 25.29
CA LYS A 94 -67.08 -1.11 24.77
C LYS A 94 -68.05 -1.70 25.80
N ALA A 95 -67.69 -1.71 27.09
CA ALA A 95 -68.55 -2.16 28.19
C ALA A 95 -69.63 -1.13 28.58
N VAL A 96 -69.37 0.17 28.41
CA VAL A 96 -70.34 1.25 28.71
C VAL A 96 -71.39 1.40 27.61
N SER A 97 -71.01 1.21 26.34
CA SER A 97 -71.89 1.34 25.16
C SER A 97 -73.26 0.62 25.28
N PRO A 98 -73.36 -0.68 25.64
CA PRO A 98 -74.66 -1.37 25.71
C PRO A 98 -75.53 -1.04 26.93
N LEU A 99 -75.07 -0.19 27.87
CA LEU A 99 -75.76 0.06 29.14
C LEU A 99 -76.73 1.26 29.12
N GLY A 100 -76.77 2.04 28.03
CA GLY A 100 -77.68 3.20 27.91
C GLY A 100 -77.38 4.37 28.88
N ILE A 101 -76.21 4.33 29.53
CA ILE A 101 -75.71 5.37 30.44
C ILE A 101 -75.27 6.60 29.61
N PRO A 102 -75.36 7.84 30.13
CA PRO A 102 -75.21 9.04 29.30
C PRO A 102 -73.90 9.14 28.51
N ASP A 103 -74.08 9.65 27.29
CA ASP A 103 -73.10 10.06 26.26
C ASP A 103 -71.72 10.52 26.79
N VAL A 104 -71.71 11.29 27.89
CA VAL A 104 -70.51 11.73 28.62
C VAL A 104 -69.53 10.59 28.94
N GLY A 105 -70.02 9.44 29.40
CA GLY A 105 -69.17 8.31 29.79
C GLY A 105 -68.49 7.64 28.61
N TYR A 106 -69.19 7.53 27.48
CA TYR A 106 -68.64 7.04 26.22
C TYR A 106 -67.56 8.00 25.69
N ARG A 107 -67.91 9.29 25.56
CA ARG A 107 -67.00 10.36 25.07
C ARG A 107 -65.72 10.48 25.89
N LEU A 108 -65.80 10.36 27.21
CA LEU A 108 -64.63 10.40 28.10
C LEU A 108 -63.67 9.24 27.82
N GLN A 109 -64.18 8.03 27.60
CA GLN A 109 -63.33 6.88 27.25
C GLN A 109 -62.81 6.97 25.81
N SER A 110 -63.57 7.51 24.85
CA SER A 110 -63.06 7.84 23.51
C SER A 110 -61.83 8.75 23.62
N TRP A 111 -61.94 9.82 24.41
CA TRP A 111 -60.86 10.78 24.63
C TRP A 111 -59.62 10.15 25.28
N LEU A 112 -59.80 9.36 26.35
CA LEU A 112 -58.69 8.67 27.02
C LEU A 112 -57.95 7.69 26.09
N CYS A 113 -58.68 6.91 25.28
CA CYS A 113 -58.06 5.99 24.32
C CYS A 113 -57.16 6.72 23.32
N PHE A 114 -57.68 7.80 22.72
CA PHE A 114 -56.93 8.55 21.72
C PHE A 114 -55.81 9.41 22.34
N SER A 115 -55.94 9.91 23.58
CA SER A 115 -54.82 10.56 24.27
C SER A 115 -53.67 9.59 24.55
N TYR A 116 -53.97 8.38 25.05
CA TYR A 116 -52.95 7.35 25.24
C TYR A 116 -52.37 6.83 23.91
N ALA A 117 -53.16 6.78 22.83
CA ALA A 117 -52.65 6.45 21.49
C ALA A 117 -51.72 7.54 20.91
N VAL A 118 -51.98 8.81 21.19
CA VAL A 118 -51.08 9.94 20.84
C VAL A 118 -49.78 9.89 21.65
N GLU A 119 -49.85 9.59 22.95
CA GLU A 119 -48.65 9.36 23.77
C GLU A 119 -47.85 8.14 23.30
N ALA A 120 -48.53 7.06 22.90
CA ALA A 120 -47.88 5.88 22.32
C ALA A 120 -47.18 6.21 21.00
N LEU A 121 -47.84 6.94 20.09
CA LEU A 121 -47.29 7.27 18.77
C LEU A 121 -46.08 8.22 18.88
N ARG A 122 -46.11 9.18 19.80
CA ARG A 122 -44.94 10.02 20.14
C ARG A 122 -43.78 9.18 20.66
N ALA A 123 -44.03 8.24 21.58
CA ALA A 123 -42.98 7.37 22.11
C ALA A 123 -42.42 6.40 21.04
N ALA A 124 -43.23 6.00 20.06
CA ALA A 124 -42.81 5.17 18.94
C ALA A 124 -41.99 5.96 17.89
N SER A 125 -42.35 7.20 17.59
CA SER A 125 -41.51 8.15 16.82
C SER A 125 -40.14 8.27 17.46
N LEU A 126 -40.11 8.70 18.73
CA LEU A 126 -38.88 8.88 19.50
C LEU A 126 -38.01 7.62 19.58
N SER A 127 -38.62 6.43 19.52
CA SER A 127 -37.89 5.17 19.43
C SER A 127 -37.07 5.08 18.14
N CYS A 128 -37.67 5.38 16.99
CA CYS A 128 -36.98 5.39 15.70
C CYS A 128 -36.01 6.57 15.59
N ASP A 129 -36.40 7.77 16.03
CA ASP A 129 -35.51 8.94 16.07
C ASP A 129 -34.20 8.65 16.84
N LEU A 130 -34.29 7.92 17.96
CA LEU A 130 -33.13 7.43 18.74
C LEU A 130 -32.42 6.21 18.13
N GLY A 131 -33.08 5.43 17.27
CA GLY A 131 -32.49 4.27 16.60
C GLY A 131 -31.73 4.64 15.33
N LEU A 132 -32.27 5.59 14.54
CA LEU A 132 -31.57 6.25 13.44
C LEU A 132 -30.25 6.87 13.90
N ALA A 133 -30.22 7.54 15.05
CA ALA A 133 -28.99 8.08 15.62
C ALA A 133 -27.91 7.01 15.91
N VAL A 134 -28.31 5.78 16.28
CA VAL A 134 -27.39 4.64 16.50
C VAL A 134 -26.95 4.01 15.17
N VAL A 135 -27.80 4.04 14.13
CA VAL A 135 -27.44 3.68 12.76
C VAL A 135 -26.39 4.64 12.20
N ASP A 136 -26.60 5.95 12.37
CA ASP A 136 -25.69 7.00 11.90
C ASP A 136 -24.33 6.93 12.61
N GLU A 137 -24.29 6.71 13.94
CA GLU A 137 -23.04 6.45 14.69
C GLU A 137 -22.25 5.27 14.08
N ARG A 138 -22.95 4.17 13.75
CA ARG A 138 -22.33 2.94 13.23
C ARG A 138 -21.93 3.04 11.75
N LEU A 139 -22.59 3.89 10.97
CA LEU A 139 -22.17 4.22 9.60
C LEU A 139 -20.95 5.14 9.59
N ALA A 140 -20.91 6.15 10.47
CA ALA A 140 -19.74 7.01 10.61
C ALA A 140 -18.49 6.24 11.10
N ASP A 141 -18.66 5.29 12.05
CA ASP A 141 -17.61 4.33 12.43
C ASP A 141 -17.07 3.55 11.21
N LEU A 142 -17.97 3.06 10.35
CA LEU A 142 -17.62 2.24 9.19
C LEU A 142 -16.97 3.06 8.06
N GLU A 143 -17.51 4.23 7.74
CA GLU A 143 -16.96 5.19 6.76
C GLU A 143 -15.52 5.57 7.14
N LYS A 144 -15.33 5.90 8.42
CA LYS A 144 -14.03 6.22 9.01
C LYS A 144 -13.06 5.04 9.02
N ALA A 145 -13.53 3.80 9.16
CA ALA A 145 -12.68 2.61 9.07
C ALA A 145 -12.27 2.27 7.62
N THR A 146 -13.17 2.49 6.66
CA THR A 146 -13.06 1.97 5.28
C THR A 146 -12.16 2.83 4.40
N GLY A 147 -12.40 4.15 4.34
CA GLY A 147 -11.69 5.03 3.41
C GLY A 147 -12.05 4.80 1.93
N SER A 148 -11.45 5.59 1.04
CA SER A 148 -11.84 5.68 -0.38
C SER A 148 -11.21 4.64 -1.31
N GLY A 149 -10.12 3.97 -0.91
CA GLY A 149 -9.39 3.02 -1.76
C GLY A 149 -9.77 1.55 -1.56
N TYR A 150 -10.36 1.19 -0.42
CA TYR A 150 -10.71 -0.20 -0.11
C TYR A 150 -11.94 -0.67 -0.88
N SER A 151 -12.00 -1.98 -1.20
CA SER A 151 -13.22 -2.63 -1.69
C SER A 151 -13.39 -4.02 -1.07
N GLY A 152 -14.59 -4.27 -0.54
CA GLY A 152 -14.93 -5.50 0.19
C GLY A 152 -16.26 -5.38 0.95
N ALA A 153 -16.39 -6.10 2.07
CA ALA A 153 -17.66 -6.16 2.81
C ALA A 153 -18.14 -4.80 3.34
N ALA A 154 -17.21 -3.97 3.82
CA ALA A 154 -17.52 -2.63 4.35
C ALA A 154 -18.10 -1.68 3.30
N THR A 155 -17.51 -1.63 2.09
CA THR A 155 -18.06 -0.85 0.97
C THR A 155 -19.43 -1.36 0.52
N GLY A 156 -19.70 -2.67 0.64
CA GLY A 156 -21.02 -3.24 0.34
C GLY A 156 -22.11 -2.68 1.26
N VAL A 157 -21.86 -2.62 2.57
CA VAL A 157 -22.81 -2.06 3.55
C VAL A 157 -22.99 -0.54 3.36
N MET A 158 -21.92 0.20 3.03
CA MET A 158 -22.05 1.63 2.71
C MET A 158 -22.83 1.87 1.40
N ALA A 159 -22.68 1.01 0.38
CA ALA A 159 -23.47 1.09 -0.85
C ALA A 159 -24.96 0.82 -0.58
N GLU A 160 -25.30 -0.22 0.20
CA GLU A 160 -26.68 -0.46 0.64
C GLU A 160 -27.28 0.76 1.39
N ALA A 161 -26.49 1.40 2.26
CA ALA A 161 -26.92 2.59 3.00
C ALA A 161 -27.12 3.79 2.06
N ALA A 162 -26.24 4.02 1.08
CA ALA A 162 -26.38 5.08 0.09
C ALA A 162 -27.60 4.88 -0.83
N GLU A 163 -27.83 3.65 -1.31
CA GLU A 163 -29.04 3.30 -2.08
C GLU A 163 -30.33 3.50 -1.27
N ALA A 164 -30.31 3.14 0.02
CA ALA A 164 -31.43 3.37 0.93
C ALA A 164 -31.67 4.87 1.19
N ARG A 165 -30.60 5.66 1.37
CA ARG A 165 -30.68 7.14 1.51
C ARG A 165 -31.30 7.77 0.27
N GLN A 166 -30.82 7.43 -0.93
CA GLN A 166 -31.37 7.95 -2.19
C GLN A 166 -32.83 7.54 -2.37
N SER A 167 -33.20 6.31 -2.01
CA SER A 167 -34.58 5.81 -2.06
C SER A 167 -35.53 6.59 -1.14
N ILE A 168 -35.08 6.94 0.08
CA ILE A 168 -35.85 7.81 1.00
C ILE A 168 -35.99 9.23 0.42
N ALA A 169 -34.91 9.82 -0.09
CA ALA A 169 -34.91 11.17 -0.68
C ALA A 169 -35.82 11.26 -1.93
N ASP A 170 -35.78 10.27 -2.82
CA ASP A 170 -36.63 10.17 -4.01
C ASP A 170 -38.11 9.82 -3.67
N GLY A 171 -38.39 9.38 -2.43
CA GLY A 171 -39.67 8.81 -2.03
C GLY A 171 -40.02 7.47 -2.71
N LYS A 172 -39.07 6.87 -3.45
CA LYS A 172 -39.22 5.62 -4.21
C LYS A 172 -38.71 4.47 -3.33
N SER A 173 -39.54 3.45 -3.13
CA SER A 173 -39.13 2.24 -2.39
C SER A 173 -39.22 1.00 -3.27
N SER A 174 -38.25 0.11 -3.13
CA SER A 174 -38.41 -1.33 -3.32
C SER A 174 -39.61 -1.87 -2.50
N SER A 175 -40.01 -3.12 -2.72
CA SER A 175 -41.06 -3.76 -1.91
C SER A 175 -40.62 -4.17 -0.50
N GLU A 176 -39.31 -4.19 -0.25
CA GLU A 176 -38.67 -4.67 0.99
C GLU A 176 -37.38 -3.86 1.29
N GLY A 177 -36.88 -3.93 2.53
CA GLY A 177 -35.63 -3.28 2.98
C GLY A 177 -35.82 -2.00 3.80
N PHE A 178 -34.71 -1.42 4.28
CA PHE A 178 -34.70 -0.27 5.21
C PHE A 178 -35.51 0.92 4.69
N ALA A 179 -35.26 1.38 3.45
CA ALA A 179 -35.97 2.51 2.85
C ALA A 179 -37.48 2.26 2.69
N TYR A 180 -37.88 1.01 2.43
CA TYR A 180 -39.29 0.62 2.40
C TYR A 180 -39.92 0.75 3.80
N SER A 181 -39.28 0.20 4.83
CA SER A 181 -39.77 0.28 6.22
C SER A 181 -39.83 1.73 6.73
N PHE A 182 -38.83 2.55 6.39
CA PHE A 182 -38.80 3.98 6.70
C PHE A 182 -39.98 4.73 6.05
N LEU A 183 -40.13 4.61 4.73
CA LEU A 183 -41.21 5.27 3.99
C LEU A 183 -42.60 4.72 4.37
N ALA A 184 -42.72 3.45 4.75
CA ALA A 184 -43.97 2.87 5.26
C ALA A 184 -44.34 3.43 6.65
N ALA A 185 -43.37 3.56 7.55
CA ALA A 185 -43.56 4.18 8.87
C ALA A 185 -43.95 5.67 8.73
N ALA A 186 -43.20 6.45 7.95
CA ALA A 186 -43.51 7.85 7.63
C ALA A 186 -44.92 8.03 7.03
N ARG A 187 -45.30 7.19 6.04
CA ARG A 187 -46.64 7.24 5.41
C ARG A 187 -47.76 6.88 6.38
N THR A 188 -47.60 5.84 7.21
CA THR A 188 -48.63 5.42 8.17
C THR A 188 -48.76 6.38 9.36
N ALA A 189 -47.68 7.01 9.80
CA ALA A 189 -47.71 8.09 10.78
C ALA A 189 -48.44 9.34 10.25
N ASN A 190 -48.08 9.80 9.05
CA ASN A 190 -48.79 10.91 8.38
C ASN A 190 -50.28 10.61 8.18
N ALA A 191 -50.65 9.39 7.80
CA ALA A 191 -52.05 8.95 7.72
C ALA A 191 -52.76 8.96 9.10
N SER A 192 -52.05 8.62 10.17
CA SER A 192 -52.59 8.64 11.54
C SER A 192 -52.89 10.07 12.01
N TRP A 193 -51.92 10.98 11.88
CA TRP A 193 -52.07 12.38 12.29
C TRP A 193 -53.06 13.18 11.43
N SER A 194 -53.09 12.95 10.11
CA SER A 194 -54.10 13.56 9.23
C SER A 194 -55.51 13.01 9.50
N SER A 195 -55.65 11.73 9.92
CA SER A 195 -56.93 11.25 10.46
C SER A 195 -57.28 11.93 11.77
N PHE A 196 -56.30 12.18 12.64
CA PHE A 196 -56.51 12.78 13.96
C PHE A 196 -57.05 14.22 13.91
N SER A 197 -56.64 14.99 12.90
CA SER A 197 -57.13 16.36 12.67
C SER A 197 -58.50 16.45 11.98
N SER A 198 -59.07 15.33 11.51
CA SER A 198 -60.27 15.30 10.67
C SER A 198 -61.34 14.30 11.14
N THR A 199 -61.03 13.00 11.14
CA THR A 199 -61.87 11.90 11.64
C THR A 199 -60.97 10.85 12.32
N PRO A 200 -60.73 10.94 13.64
CA PRO A 200 -59.74 10.12 14.34
C PRO A 200 -59.96 8.61 14.17
N SER A 201 -58.98 7.92 13.60
CA SER A 201 -59.05 6.51 13.21
C SER A 201 -58.15 5.63 14.08
N ALA A 202 -58.73 4.87 15.01
CA ALA A 202 -57.97 3.95 15.87
C ALA A 202 -57.16 2.89 15.09
N PRO A 203 -57.66 2.29 13.98
CA PRO A 203 -56.85 1.39 13.14
C PRO A 203 -55.59 2.04 12.56
N ALA A 204 -55.62 3.35 12.23
CA ALA A 204 -54.45 4.04 11.68
C ALA A 204 -53.33 4.14 12.71
N PHE A 205 -53.66 4.57 13.94
CA PHE A 205 -52.71 4.62 15.05
C PHE A 205 -52.10 3.24 15.35
N VAL A 206 -52.90 2.17 15.35
CA VAL A 206 -52.38 0.80 15.54
C VAL A 206 -51.45 0.38 14.39
N ALA A 207 -51.75 0.77 13.13
CA ALA A 207 -50.89 0.49 11.99
C ALA A 207 -49.53 1.22 12.09
N ALA A 208 -49.54 2.52 12.42
CA ALA A 208 -48.31 3.30 12.58
C ALA A 208 -47.45 2.81 13.76
N LEU A 209 -48.06 2.48 14.90
CA LEU A 209 -47.35 1.87 16.04
C LEU A 209 -46.67 0.55 15.66
N ASN A 210 -47.30 -0.28 14.82
CA ASN A 210 -46.68 -1.49 14.32
C ASN A 210 -45.55 -1.21 13.30
N ALA A 211 -45.70 -0.18 12.46
CA ALA A 211 -44.67 0.21 11.50
C ALA A 211 -43.39 0.78 12.17
N PHE A 212 -43.51 1.41 13.35
CA PHE A 212 -42.37 1.94 14.10
C PHE A 212 -41.66 0.92 14.99
N VAL A 213 -42.36 0.16 15.85
CA VAL A 213 -41.70 -0.62 16.92
C VAL A 213 -42.03 -2.12 16.99
N SER A 214 -42.78 -2.68 16.03
CA SER A 214 -43.05 -4.14 15.99
C SER A 214 -41.85 -5.00 15.56
N SER A 215 -42.01 -6.33 15.57
CA SER A 215 -41.02 -7.28 15.02
C SER A 215 -40.82 -7.20 13.50
N LYS A 216 -41.58 -6.38 12.76
CA LYS A 216 -41.43 -6.09 11.32
C LYS A 216 -41.50 -4.57 11.06
N SER A 217 -40.72 -3.81 11.80
CA SER A 217 -40.80 -2.35 11.84
C SER A 217 -39.52 -1.66 11.38
N LEU A 218 -39.58 -0.34 11.24
CA LEU A 218 -38.39 0.50 11.07
C LEU A 218 -37.34 0.23 12.16
N LEU A 219 -37.72 0.16 13.44
CA LEU A 219 -36.79 -0.20 14.53
C LEU A 219 -36.10 -1.56 14.33
N ARG A 220 -36.79 -2.54 13.71
CA ARG A 220 -36.17 -3.84 13.41
C ARG A 220 -35.09 -3.70 12.32
N GLU A 221 -35.33 -2.88 11.30
CA GLU A 221 -34.38 -2.63 10.21
C GLU A 221 -33.22 -1.74 10.65
N GLU A 222 -33.44 -0.76 11.53
CA GLU A 222 -32.38 0.02 12.20
C GLU A 222 -31.39 -0.90 12.93
N MET A 223 -31.90 -1.81 13.77
CA MET A 223 -31.06 -2.80 14.46
C MET A 223 -30.34 -3.75 13.49
N LEU A 224 -30.92 -4.08 12.33
CA LEU A 224 -30.28 -4.89 11.30
C LEU A 224 -29.15 -4.14 10.58
N LEU A 225 -29.36 -2.87 10.21
CA LEU A 225 -28.35 -2.06 9.53
C LEU A 225 -27.17 -1.73 10.45
N ALA A 226 -27.45 -1.34 11.70
CA ALA A 226 -26.41 -1.15 12.71
C ALA A 226 -25.61 -2.44 12.98
N LYS A 227 -26.26 -3.61 12.92
CA LYS A 227 -25.57 -4.92 12.98
C LYS A 227 -24.70 -5.17 11.75
N LYS A 228 -25.20 -4.92 10.52
CA LYS A 228 -24.40 -5.05 9.29
C LYS A 228 -23.13 -4.20 9.36
N CYS A 229 -23.22 -2.98 9.87
CA CYS A 229 -22.07 -2.09 10.03
C CYS A 229 -21.02 -2.68 11.00
N ARG A 230 -21.45 -3.22 12.15
CA ARG A 230 -20.57 -3.94 13.09
C ARG A 230 -19.94 -5.18 12.47
N ASP A 231 -20.75 -6.06 11.89
CA ASP A 231 -20.28 -7.31 11.27
C ASP A 231 -19.24 -7.01 10.17
N ALA A 232 -19.41 -5.92 9.41
CA ALA A 232 -18.47 -5.48 8.38
C ALA A 232 -17.18 -4.87 8.95
N LEU A 233 -17.26 -4.09 10.04
CA LEU A 233 -16.09 -3.53 10.72
C LEU A 233 -15.25 -4.62 11.40
N ASP A 234 -15.91 -5.58 12.07
CA ASP A 234 -15.26 -6.77 12.65
C ASP A 234 -14.59 -7.63 11.55
N SER A 235 -15.23 -7.77 10.38
CA SER A 235 -14.66 -8.45 9.20
C SER A 235 -13.45 -7.71 8.63
N LEU A 236 -13.49 -6.38 8.56
CA LEU A 236 -12.39 -5.54 8.07
C LEU A 236 -11.18 -5.58 9.02
N GLN A 237 -11.43 -5.60 10.33
CA GLN A 237 -10.40 -5.82 11.36
C GLN A 237 -9.77 -7.23 11.21
N ALA A 238 -10.59 -8.26 10.97
CA ALA A 238 -10.10 -9.63 10.75
C ALA A 238 -9.30 -9.80 9.45
N GLU A 239 -9.68 -9.11 8.35
CA GLU A 239 -8.87 -9.08 7.12
C GLU A 239 -7.51 -8.43 7.38
N ARG A 240 -7.49 -7.27 8.06
CA ARG A 240 -6.27 -6.56 8.46
C ARG A 240 -5.35 -7.45 9.31
N ASP A 241 -5.91 -8.16 10.29
CA ASP A 241 -5.13 -8.99 11.21
C ASP A 241 -4.61 -10.28 10.55
N SER A 242 -5.33 -10.84 9.57
CA SER A 242 -4.82 -11.97 8.75
C SER A 242 -3.66 -11.51 7.85
N LEU A 243 -3.83 -10.39 7.14
CA LEU A 243 -2.79 -9.85 6.24
C LEU A 243 -1.54 -9.40 7.01
N ALA A 244 -1.69 -8.89 8.23
CA ALA A 244 -0.56 -8.58 9.10
C ALA A 244 0.29 -9.83 9.39
N ALA A 245 -0.36 -10.94 9.72
CA ALA A 245 0.30 -12.22 9.98
C ALA A 245 0.80 -12.95 8.71
N GLU A 246 0.29 -12.60 7.53
CA GLU A 246 0.79 -13.09 6.24
C GLU A 246 2.04 -12.30 5.81
N ALA A 247 2.00 -10.96 5.89
CA ALA A 247 3.16 -10.10 5.66
C ALA A 247 4.32 -10.40 6.63
N GLU A 248 4.05 -10.59 7.92
CA GLU A 248 5.07 -10.96 8.92
C GLU A 248 5.76 -12.30 8.57
N ARG A 249 5.01 -13.29 8.08
CA ARG A 249 5.58 -14.58 7.62
C ARG A 249 6.38 -14.43 6.33
N ALA A 250 5.90 -13.64 5.37
CA ALA A 250 6.59 -13.40 4.11
C ALA A 250 7.94 -12.70 4.35
N LEU A 251 7.94 -11.62 5.15
CA LEU A 251 9.13 -10.91 5.59
C LEU A 251 10.08 -11.84 6.36
N SER A 252 9.59 -12.61 7.33
CA SER A 252 10.41 -13.56 8.10
C SER A 252 11.06 -14.65 7.24
N LEU A 253 10.36 -15.13 6.20
CA LEU A 253 10.88 -16.12 5.27
C LEU A 253 11.95 -15.53 4.34
N ALA A 254 11.69 -14.35 3.78
CA ALA A 254 12.66 -13.63 2.94
C ALA A 254 13.91 -13.25 3.75
N GLU A 255 13.77 -12.73 4.97
CA GLU A 255 14.90 -12.45 5.87
C GLU A 255 15.73 -13.69 6.20
N PHE A 256 15.08 -14.84 6.43
CA PHE A 256 15.77 -16.09 6.70
C PHE A 256 16.60 -16.53 5.48
N LYS A 257 16.01 -16.47 4.27
CA LYS A 257 16.72 -16.79 3.02
C LYS A 257 17.87 -15.82 2.75
N GLN A 258 17.68 -14.52 2.96
CA GLN A 258 18.73 -13.51 2.79
C GLN A 258 19.93 -13.84 3.69
N LYS A 259 19.71 -13.99 5.01
CA LYS A 259 20.76 -14.34 5.98
C LYS A 259 21.43 -15.69 5.67
N GLN A 260 20.70 -16.64 5.08
CA GLN A 260 21.27 -17.89 4.58
C GLN A 260 22.21 -17.66 3.39
N LEU A 261 21.82 -16.84 2.40
CA LEU A 261 22.59 -16.60 1.17
C LEU A 261 23.77 -15.65 1.39
N ASP A 262 23.65 -14.63 2.25
CA ASP A 262 24.75 -13.78 2.69
C ASP A 262 25.91 -14.63 3.23
N SER A 263 25.57 -15.65 4.05
CA SER A 263 26.54 -16.60 4.62
C SER A 263 27.25 -17.46 3.56
N GLN A 264 26.72 -17.53 2.34
CA GLN A 264 27.29 -18.31 1.25
C GLN A 264 28.31 -17.55 0.39
N LYS A 265 28.52 -16.24 0.62
CA LYS A 265 29.46 -15.38 -0.15
C LYS A 265 29.24 -15.47 -1.67
N LEU A 266 28.00 -15.29 -2.14
CA LEU A 266 27.66 -15.49 -3.55
C LEU A 266 28.32 -14.48 -4.51
N PHE A 267 28.81 -13.34 -3.99
CA PHE A 267 29.65 -12.39 -4.74
C PHE A 267 30.97 -13.00 -5.29
N LEU A 268 31.39 -14.18 -4.80
CA LEU A 268 32.52 -14.94 -5.35
C LEU A 268 32.14 -15.76 -6.59
N ILE A 269 30.90 -15.65 -7.10
CA ILE A 269 30.40 -16.30 -8.31
C ILE A 269 30.17 -15.20 -9.34
N THR A 270 31.12 -15.03 -10.27
CA THR A 270 31.02 -14.01 -11.32
C THR A 270 30.62 -14.63 -12.66
N GLY A 271 30.47 -13.80 -13.69
CA GLY A 271 30.18 -14.25 -15.05
C GLY A 271 31.19 -15.25 -15.62
N THR A 272 32.45 -15.28 -15.15
CA THR A 272 33.44 -16.28 -15.61
C THR A 272 33.17 -17.67 -15.04
N GLU A 273 32.81 -17.79 -13.77
CA GLU A 273 32.45 -19.07 -13.14
C GLU A 273 31.17 -19.63 -13.79
N VAL A 274 30.20 -18.76 -14.05
CA VAL A 274 28.95 -19.10 -14.75
C VAL A 274 29.21 -19.55 -16.19
N ALA A 275 30.07 -18.86 -16.94
CA ALA A 275 30.44 -19.27 -18.30
C ALA A 275 31.18 -20.63 -18.34
N LEU A 276 32.05 -20.89 -17.35
CA LEU A 276 32.77 -22.16 -17.20
C LEU A 276 31.85 -23.34 -16.83
N ALA A 277 30.66 -23.08 -16.25
CA ALA A 277 29.64 -24.09 -16.02
C ALA A 277 28.98 -24.61 -17.32
N GLY A 278 29.08 -23.84 -18.41
CA GLY A 278 28.67 -24.23 -19.75
C GLY A 278 27.15 -24.28 -19.97
N SER A 279 26.73 -24.91 -21.08
CA SER A 279 25.34 -24.90 -21.57
C SER A 279 24.34 -25.72 -20.74
N ALA A 280 24.67 -26.05 -19.49
CA ALA A 280 23.73 -26.54 -18.48
C ALA A 280 23.06 -25.39 -17.72
N VAL A 281 23.65 -24.18 -17.73
CA VAL A 281 23.16 -22.98 -17.03
C VAL A 281 22.57 -21.93 -17.99
N SER A 282 22.85 -22.03 -19.30
CA SER A 282 22.43 -21.06 -20.33
C SER A 282 20.90 -20.98 -20.58
N SER A 283 20.07 -21.62 -19.77
CA SER A 283 18.63 -21.37 -19.68
C SER A 283 18.29 -20.23 -18.70
N ALA A 284 19.16 -19.95 -17.72
CA ALA A 284 18.94 -18.89 -16.74
C ALA A 284 19.12 -17.48 -17.32
N GLU A 285 19.99 -17.32 -18.33
CA GLU A 285 20.22 -16.04 -19.05
C GLU A 285 18.95 -15.45 -19.70
N SER A 286 17.91 -16.26 -19.95
CA SER A 286 16.69 -15.82 -20.63
C SER A 286 15.58 -15.28 -19.72
N ALA A 287 15.76 -15.25 -18.40
CA ALA A 287 14.69 -14.95 -17.43
C ALA A 287 14.67 -13.48 -16.97
N GLU A 288 15.72 -13.01 -16.27
CA GLU A 288 15.77 -11.64 -15.72
C GLU A 288 16.84 -10.75 -16.39
N GLY A 289 17.91 -11.34 -16.93
CA GLY A 289 19.04 -10.61 -17.52
C GLY A 289 20.07 -10.19 -16.47
N SER A 290 21.36 -10.33 -16.81
CA SER A 290 22.47 -10.47 -15.85
C SER A 290 22.38 -11.78 -15.04
N LEU A 291 23.52 -12.39 -14.75
CA LEU A 291 23.65 -13.56 -13.85
C LEU A 291 24.47 -13.20 -12.60
N ASP A 292 24.42 -11.92 -12.21
CA ASP A 292 25.01 -11.44 -10.98
C ASP A 292 24.12 -11.79 -9.78
N PHE A 293 24.52 -12.86 -9.07
CA PHE A 293 23.83 -13.32 -7.87
C PHE A 293 23.97 -12.37 -6.66
N TYR A 294 24.85 -11.38 -6.72
CA TYR A 294 25.01 -10.35 -5.69
C TYR A 294 24.07 -9.17 -5.95
N GLU A 295 23.98 -8.69 -7.18
CA GLU A 295 22.98 -7.70 -7.64
C GLU A 295 21.56 -8.19 -7.34
N ALA A 296 21.24 -9.44 -7.68
CA ALA A 296 19.94 -10.05 -7.39
C ALA A 296 19.61 -10.18 -5.89
N VAL A 297 20.62 -10.29 -5.02
CA VAL A 297 20.46 -10.29 -3.55
C VAL A 297 20.31 -8.87 -3.02
N GLN A 298 20.96 -7.87 -3.62
CA GLN A 298 20.73 -6.45 -3.29
C GLN A 298 19.30 -6.02 -3.64
N GLU A 299 18.81 -6.30 -4.85
CA GLU A 299 17.41 -6.04 -5.23
C GLU A 299 16.42 -6.67 -4.24
N ALA A 300 16.63 -7.95 -3.88
CA ALA A 300 15.80 -8.63 -2.90
C ALA A 300 15.88 -8.00 -1.49
N SER A 301 17.01 -7.37 -1.14
CA SER A 301 17.17 -6.60 0.09
C SER A 301 16.40 -5.27 0.06
N GLU A 302 16.34 -4.61 -1.10
CA GLU A 302 15.55 -3.37 -1.26
C GLU A 302 14.05 -3.65 -1.20
N LEU A 303 13.59 -4.70 -1.88
CA LEU A 303 12.21 -5.20 -1.78
C LEU A 303 11.85 -5.60 -0.34
N LEU A 304 12.78 -6.22 0.40
CA LEU A 304 12.64 -6.48 1.84
C LEU A 304 12.55 -5.19 2.68
N GLY A 305 13.29 -4.15 2.31
CA GLY A 305 13.20 -2.82 2.93
C GLY A 305 11.81 -2.21 2.76
N GLN A 306 11.37 -2.07 1.51
CA GLN A 306 10.04 -1.56 1.14
C GLN A 306 8.92 -2.33 1.82
N GLY A 307 9.00 -3.67 1.86
CA GLY A 307 8.02 -4.53 2.54
C GLY A 307 7.94 -4.27 4.05
N ARG A 308 9.04 -3.96 4.74
CA ARG A 308 9.02 -3.56 6.16
C ARG A 308 8.44 -2.16 6.35
N GLU A 309 8.76 -1.22 5.46
CA GLU A 309 8.25 0.16 5.53
C GLU A 309 6.72 0.19 5.36
N LEU A 310 6.18 -0.48 4.33
CA LEU A 310 4.73 -0.65 4.13
C LEU A 310 4.03 -1.34 5.33
N GLN A 311 4.65 -2.36 5.94
CA GLN A 311 4.10 -2.99 7.15
C GLN A 311 4.09 -2.02 8.35
N SER A 312 5.14 -1.21 8.50
CA SER A 312 5.25 -0.18 9.54
C SER A 312 4.20 0.92 9.37
N GLU A 313 3.99 1.41 8.15
CA GLU A 313 2.97 2.40 7.83
C GLU A 313 1.55 1.88 8.07
N ALA A 314 1.24 0.65 7.65
CA ALA A 314 -0.06 0.03 7.92
C ALA A 314 -0.34 -0.10 9.43
N ASN A 315 0.68 -0.44 10.22
CA ASN A 315 0.58 -0.48 11.68
C ASN A 315 0.36 0.92 12.28
N SER A 316 1.08 1.93 11.77
CA SER A 316 0.94 3.33 12.17
C SER A 316 -0.47 3.86 11.87
N LEU A 317 -0.96 3.68 10.64
CA LEU A 317 -2.31 4.03 10.20
C LEU A 317 -3.38 3.39 11.09
N SER A 318 -3.31 2.06 11.29
CA SER A 318 -4.24 1.32 12.14
C SER A 318 -4.27 1.87 13.58
N SER A 319 -3.13 2.27 14.13
CA SER A 319 -3.05 2.89 15.46
C SER A 319 -3.63 4.31 15.52
N SER A 320 -3.56 5.06 14.42
CA SER A 320 -3.92 6.48 14.35
C SER A 320 -5.42 6.77 14.36
N LYS A 321 -6.25 5.80 13.95
CA LYS A 321 -7.71 5.93 13.77
C LYS A 321 -8.16 7.15 12.93
N ARG A 322 -7.35 7.56 11.95
CA ARG A 322 -7.71 8.50 10.88
C ARG A 322 -8.71 7.86 9.90
N THR A 323 -9.33 8.66 9.04
CA THR A 323 -10.24 8.14 7.99
C THR A 323 -9.49 7.15 7.08
N GLY A 324 -10.04 5.95 6.89
CA GLY A 324 -9.41 4.83 6.17
C GLY A 324 -8.44 3.96 6.98
N TYR A 325 -8.39 4.09 8.32
CA TYR A 325 -7.35 3.44 9.13
C TYR A 325 -7.28 1.90 9.06
N LEU A 326 -8.36 1.21 8.69
CA LEU A 326 -8.32 -0.24 8.43
C LEU A 326 -8.23 -0.55 6.94
N GLY A 327 -9.05 0.08 6.08
CA GLY A 327 -9.06 -0.21 4.65
C GLY A 327 -7.74 0.10 3.95
N ASN A 328 -7.10 1.24 4.28
CA ASN A 328 -5.78 1.59 3.72
C ASN A 328 -4.68 0.68 4.29
N ALA A 329 -4.78 0.30 5.58
CA ALA A 329 -3.85 -0.65 6.20
C ALA A 329 -3.97 -2.07 5.60
N VAL A 330 -5.16 -2.50 5.21
CA VAL A 330 -5.38 -3.76 4.46
C VAL A 330 -4.67 -3.72 3.10
N LEU A 331 -4.77 -2.61 2.37
CA LEU A 331 -4.09 -2.46 1.08
C LEU A 331 -2.57 -2.50 1.24
N MET A 332 -2.01 -1.69 2.15
CA MET A 332 -0.58 -1.67 2.44
C MET A 332 -0.02 -3.00 2.95
N LEU A 333 -0.79 -3.77 3.75
CA LEU A 333 -0.35 -5.10 4.20
C LEU A 333 -0.39 -6.14 3.08
N ARG A 334 -1.35 -6.03 2.14
CA ARG A 334 -1.39 -6.86 0.94
C ARG A 334 -0.21 -6.56 0.02
N GLU A 335 0.14 -5.28 -0.14
CA GLU A 335 1.32 -4.83 -0.88
C GLU A 335 2.61 -5.28 -0.21
N ALA A 336 2.78 -5.05 1.10
CA ALA A 336 3.92 -5.53 1.89
C ALA A 336 4.13 -7.05 1.77
N SER A 337 3.04 -7.84 1.83
CA SER A 337 3.11 -9.30 1.64
C SER A 337 3.41 -9.71 0.20
N SER A 338 3.08 -8.87 -0.79
CA SER A 338 3.42 -9.08 -2.20
C SER A 338 4.91 -8.82 -2.43
N THR A 339 5.41 -7.63 -2.03
CA THR A 339 6.82 -7.22 -2.17
C THR A 339 7.77 -8.17 -1.41
N ALA A 340 7.40 -8.58 -0.20
CA ALA A 340 8.14 -9.61 0.54
C ALA A 340 8.07 -11.00 -0.12
N GLY A 341 6.97 -11.30 -0.83
CA GLY A 341 6.83 -12.51 -1.66
C GLY A 341 7.74 -12.49 -2.89
N SER A 342 7.86 -11.36 -3.58
CA SER A 342 8.82 -11.14 -4.67
C SER A 342 10.25 -11.31 -4.20
N ALA A 343 10.62 -10.69 -3.07
CA ALA A 343 11.94 -10.87 -2.45
C ALA A 343 12.21 -12.33 -2.08
N ALA A 344 11.25 -13.02 -1.44
CA ALA A 344 11.37 -14.44 -1.10
C ALA A 344 11.53 -15.35 -2.33
N SER A 345 10.98 -14.94 -3.48
CA SER A 345 11.04 -15.69 -4.75
C SER A 345 12.36 -15.45 -5.47
N LYS A 346 12.83 -14.20 -5.58
CA LYS A 346 14.14 -13.87 -6.15
C LYS A 346 15.28 -14.51 -5.34
N LEU A 347 15.17 -14.54 -4.02
CA LEU A 347 16.08 -15.31 -3.15
C LEU A 347 15.97 -16.84 -3.34
N GLU A 348 14.82 -17.39 -3.73
CA GLU A 348 14.72 -18.83 -4.08
C GLU A 348 15.42 -19.15 -5.40
N TRP A 349 15.26 -18.28 -6.39
CA TRP A 349 15.97 -18.36 -7.66
C TRP A 349 17.49 -18.28 -7.47
N VAL A 350 17.98 -17.32 -6.68
CA VAL A 350 19.42 -17.22 -6.35
C VAL A 350 19.94 -18.48 -5.64
N ASP A 351 19.18 -19.07 -4.69
CA ASP A 351 19.62 -20.30 -4.02
C ASP A 351 19.68 -21.50 -4.98
N SER A 352 18.68 -21.62 -5.87
CA SER A 352 18.60 -22.65 -6.93
C SER A 352 19.75 -22.54 -7.93
N GLU A 353 19.86 -21.40 -8.62
CA GLU A 353 20.77 -21.26 -9.76
C GLU A 353 22.23 -21.25 -9.32
N SER A 354 22.57 -20.61 -8.20
CA SER A 354 23.95 -20.68 -7.67
C SER A 354 24.33 -22.10 -7.24
N ALA A 355 23.39 -22.91 -6.74
CA ALA A 355 23.61 -24.33 -6.47
C ALA A 355 23.73 -25.17 -7.76
N GLY A 356 22.98 -24.80 -8.80
CA GLY A 356 23.11 -25.34 -10.16
C GLY A 356 24.51 -25.12 -10.74
N VAL A 357 25.02 -23.88 -10.64
CA VAL A 357 26.39 -23.51 -11.04
C VAL A 357 27.44 -24.30 -10.25
N GLU A 358 27.32 -24.39 -8.92
CA GLU A 358 28.22 -25.21 -8.08
C GLU A 358 28.26 -26.68 -8.55
N ALA A 359 27.09 -27.27 -8.80
CA ALA A 359 26.97 -28.65 -9.23
C ALA A 359 27.48 -28.87 -10.67
N ALA A 360 27.22 -27.95 -11.59
CA ALA A 360 27.69 -28.01 -12.98
C ALA A 360 29.22 -27.96 -13.06
N LEU A 361 29.85 -26.98 -12.40
CA LEU A 361 31.32 -26.87 -12.33
C LEU A 361 31.95 -28.11 -11.68
N ARG A 362 31.39 -28.60 -10.57
CA ARG A 362 31.87 -29.82 -9.91
C ARG A 362 31.80 -31.06 -10.82
N ASN A 363 30.74 -31.19 -11.62
CA ASN A 363 30.61 -32.27 -12.60
C ASN A 363 31.59 -32.09 -13.78
N ALA A 364 31.85 -30.86 -14.20
CA ALA A 364 32.83 -30.55 -15.25
C ALA A 364 34.27 -30.85 -14.79
N VAL A 365 34.65 -30.50 -13.55
CA VAL A 365 35.91 -30.91 -12.90
C VAL A 365 36.09 -32.43 -12.99
N LEU A 366 35.10 -33.19 -12.51
CA LEU A 366 35.16 -34.66 -12.53
C LEU A 366 35.24 -35.21 -13.96
N SER A 367 34.56 -34.58 -14.92
CA SER A 367 34.65 -34.95 -16.34
C SER A 367 36.06 -34.73 -16.90
N ARG A 368 36.67 -33.57 -16.66
CA ARG A 368 38.04 -33.25 -17.11
C ARG A 368 39.11 -34.07 -16.40
N GLN A 369 38.98 -34.36 -15.11
CA GLN A 369 39.87 -35.31 -14.40
C GLN A 369 39.84 -36.70 -15.05
N ASN A 370 38.66 -37.20 -15.44
CA ASN A 370 38.54 -38.47 -16.17
C ASN A 370 39.12 -38.39 -17.59
N GLU A 371 38.94 -37.27 -18.28
CA GLU A 371 39.50 -37.06 -19.63
C GLU A 371 41.03 -36.96 -19.61
N ALA A 372 41.62 -36.24 -18.65
CA ALA A 372 43.05 -36.16 -18.42
C ALA A 372 43.66 -37.55 -18.18
N ASN A 373 43.14 -38.30 -17.19
CA ASN A 373 43.55 -39.69 -16.91
C ASN A 373 43.49 -40.58 -18.17
N ARG A 374 42.43 -40.46 -18.97
CA ARG A 374 42.27 -41.24 -20.21
C ARG A 374 43.27 -40.82 -21.29
N LEU A 375 43.50 -39.52 -21.48
CA LEU A 375 44.46 -39.00 -22.45
C LEU A 375 45.88 -39.41 -22.08
N ILE A 376 46.30 -39.17 -20.84
CA ILE A 376 47.57 -39.62 -20.27
C ILE A 376 47.78 -41.11 -20.53
N SER A 377 46.83 -41.96 -20.12
CA SER A 377 46.88 -43.42 -20.32
C SER A 377 47.00 -43.81 -21.80
N SER A 378 46.28 -43.12 -22.70
CA SER A 378 46.33 -43.38 -24.14
C SER A 378 47.63 -42.92 -24.81
N LYS A 379 48.26 -41.87 -24.26
CA LYS A 379 49.50 -41.26 -24.77
C LYS A 379 50.74 -41.93 -24.21
N MET A 380 50.65 -42.61 -23.07
CA MET A 380 51.78 -43.27 -22.38
C MET A 380 52.61 -44.21 -23.26
N ALA A 381 52.01 -44.84 -24.27
CA ALA A 381 52.69 -45.73 -25.22
C ALA A 381 53.29 -45.02 -26.46
N ALA A 382 52.97 -43.75 -26.70
CA ALA A 382 53.34 -42.99 -27.91
C ALA A 382 54.17 -41.72 -27.61
N ASN A 383 53.94 -41.10 -26.44
CA ASN A 383 54.79 -40.11 -25.81
C ASN A 383 54.75 -40.35 -24.29
N PRO A 384 55.53 -41.32 -23.76
CA PRO A 384 55.59 -41.60 -22.32
C PRO A 384 56.06 -40.39 -21.51
N LEU A 385 56.75 -39.46 -22.16
CA LEU A 385 57.37 -38.29 -21.55
C LEU A 385 56.35 -37.21 -21.19
N ALA A 386 55.50 -36.82 -22.14
CA ALA A 386 54.39 -35.89 -21.88
C ALA A 386 53.32 -36.51 -20.98
N ALA A 387 53.05 -37.82 -21.15
CA ALA A 387 52.13 -38.55 -20.27
C ALA A 387 52.62 -38.59 -18.81
N GLY A 388 53.93 -38.76 -18.59
CA GLY A 388 54.53 -38.77 -17.25
C GLY A 388 54.29 -37.49 -16.46
N ASN A 389 54.49 -36.32 -17.07
CA ASN A 389 54.37 -35.05 -16.33
C ASN A 389 52.91 -34.64 -16.17
N ALA A 390 52.07 -34.90 -17.18
CA ALA A 390 50.63 -34.69 -17.02
C ALA A 390 50.04 -35.58 -15.91
N GLN A 391 50.58 -36.79 -15.68
CA GLN A 391 50.26 -37.58 -14.49
C GLN A 391 50.80 -36.94 -13.20
N ALA A 392 52.05 -36.49 -13.18
CA ALA A 392 52.65 -35.89 -11.97
C ALA A 392 51.93 -34.62 -11.51
N LEU A 393 51.53 -33.75 -12.44
CA LEU A 393 50.73 -32.55 -12.18
C LEU A 393 49.31 -32.92 -11.71
N LEU A 394 48.67 -33.92 -12.32
CA LEU A 394 47.36 -34.40 -11.89
C LEU A 394 47.41 -35.03 -10.49
N ASP A 395 48.45 -35.79 -10.19
CA ASP A 395 48.71 -36.36 -8.86
C ASP A 395 49.05 -35.28 -7.82
N ALA A 396 49.51 -34.09 -8.23
CA ALA A 396 49.68 -32.92 -7.35
C ALA A 396 48.34 -32.23 -7.08
N GLU A 397 47.60 -31.87 -8.13
CA GLU A 397 46.29 -31.21 -8.01
C GLU A 397 45.31 -32.04 -7.16
N MET A 398 45.28 -33.37 -7.37
CA MET A 398 44.46 -34.29 -6.58
C MET A 398 44.86 -34.38 -5.09
N ARG A 399 46.06 -33.94 -4.68
CA ARG A 399 46.45 -33.83 -3.25
C ARG A 399 45.98 -32.52 -2.63
N ASP A 400 45.96 -31.43 -3.40
CA ASP A 400 45.51 -30.12 -2.92
C ASP A 400 43.99 -30.06 -2.85
N PHE A 401 43.29 -30.66 -3.84
CA PHE A 401 41.83 -30.87 -3.83
C PHE A 401 41.34 -31.65 -2.60
N VAL A 402 42.19 -32.47 -1.98
CA VAL A 402 41.86 -33.25 -0.77
C VAL A 402 42.16 -32.47 0.53
N GLN A 403 43.01 -31.43 0.47
CA GLN A 403 43.39 -30.61 1.63
C GLN A 403 42.61 -29.30 1.73
N ALA A 404 42.19 -28.72 0.60
CA ALA A 404 41.31 -27.58 0.56
C ALA A 404 39.88 -27.97 1.00
N LEU A 405 39.37 -27.33 2.06
CA LEU A 405 37.99 -27.45 2.52
C LEU A 405 37.25 -26.09 2.45
N PRO A 406 36.94 -25.60 1.23
CA PRO A 406 36.09 -24.43 1.02
C PRO A 406 34.72 -24.60 1.71
N ARG A 407 34.29 -23.59 2.47
CA ARG A 407 33.16 -23.69 3.40
C ARG A 407 31.86 -23.16 2.80
N THR A 408 31.93 -22.05 2.08
CA THR A 408 30.74 -21.42 1.47
C THR A 408 30.51 -21.88 0.02
N ARG A 409 29.31 -21.65 -0.52
CA ARG A 409 29.01 -21.93 -1.95
C ARG A 409 29.94 -21.16 -2.88
N GLY A 410 30.10 -19.85 -2.67
CA GLY A 410 31.00 -19.03 -3.49
C GLY A 410 32.46 -19.52 -3.45
N GLU A 411 32.96 -19.88 -2.27
CA GLU A 411 34.30 -20.48 -2.11
C GLU A 411 34.45 -21.80 -2.88
N ARG A 412 33.42 -22.66 -2.92
CA ARG A 412 33.42 -23.90 -3.71
C ARG A 412 33.36 -23.64 -5.21
N THR A 413 32.51 -22.72 -5.65
CA THR A 413 32.35 -22.34 -7.06
C THR A 413 33.65 -21.77 -7.65
N ALA A 414 34.24 -20.77 -6.99
CA ALA A 414 35.53 -20.18 -7.41
C ALA A 414 36.72 -21.15 -7.26
N PHE A 415 36.61 -22.19 -6.43
CA PHE A 415 37.58 -23.29 -6.38
C PHE A 415 37.44 -24.22 -7.60
N TYR A 416 36.22 -24.70 -7.91
CA TYR A 416 35.99 -25.59 -9.06
C TYR A 416 36.28 -24.93 -10.41
N ALA A 417 36.09 -23.61 -10.53
CA ALA A 417 36.48 -22.86 -11.74
C ALA A 417 38.00 -22.84 -11.96
N ARG A 418 38.80 -22.62 -10.91
CA ARG A 418 40.28 -22.65 -11.00
C ARG A 418 40.83 -24.04 -11.26
N GLU A 419 40.28 -25.05 -10.59
CA GLU A 419 40.55 -26.48 -10.85
C GLU A 419 40.31 -26.84 -12.33
N LEU A 420 39.21 -26.37 -12.94
CA LEU A 420 38.91 -26.61 -14.36
C LEU A 420 39.99 -26.08 -15.31
N THR A 421 40.49 -24.87 -15.06
CA THR A 421 41.56 -24.26 -15.87
C THR A 421 42.85 -25.07 -15.78
N ARG A 422 43.29 -25.41 -14.56
CA ARG A 422 44.49 -26.25 -14.32
C ARG A 422 44.36 -27.63 -14.97
N LEU A 423 43.19 -28.27 -14.88
CA LEU A 423 42.93 -29.54 -15.55
C LEU A 423 42.96 -29.43 -17.07
N GLN A 424 42.54 -28.30 -17.64
CA GLN A 424 42.67 -28.06 -19.08
C GLN A 424 44.14 -27.91 -19.50
N GLU A 425 44.96 -27.18 -18.74
CA GLU A 425 46.41 -27.10 -18.97
C GLU A 425 47.08 -28.49 -18.93
N ILE A 426 46.70 -29.35 -17.97
CA ILE A 426 47.17 -30.74 -17.88
C ILE A 426 46.75 -31.55 -19.12
N VAL A 427 45.51 -31.38 -19.61
CA VAL A 427 45.00 -32.01 -20.85
C VAL A 427 45.76 -31.54 -22.10
N GLU A 428 46.09 -30.25 -22.18
CA GLU A 428 46.86 -29.68 -23.28
C GLU A 428 48.33 -30.14 -23.25
N GLN A 429 48.95 -30.20 -22.06
CA GLN A 429 50.28 -30.77 -21.89
C GLN A 429 50.35 -32.26 -22.27
N ALA A 430 49.38 -33.08 -21.81
CA ALA A 430 49.26 -34.49 -22.21
C ALA A 430 49.06 -34.69 -23.73
N SER A 431 48.50 -33.68 -24.40
CA SER A 431 48.27 -33.69 -25.84
C SER A 431 49.49 -33.29 -26.67
N SER A 432 50.44 -32.56 -26.05
CA SER A 432 51.60 -31.96 -26.71
C SER A 432 52.67 -32.95 -27.20
N SER A 433 53.44 -32.54 -28.22
CA SER A 433 54.58 -33.28 -28.76
C SER A 433 55.91 -32.74 -28.21
N SER A 434 56.03 -32.65 -26.89
CA SER A 434 57.24 -32.16 -26.21
C SER A 434 58.41 -33.15 -26.32
N SER A 435 59.53 -32.72 -26.88
CA SER A 435 60.81 -33.41 -26.74
C SER A 435 61.46 -33.08 -25.39
N VAL A 436 62.46 -33.87 -24.98
CA VAL A 436 63.26 -33.60 -23.77
C VAL A 436 63.94 -32.24 -23.85
N ASP A 437 64.44 -31.85 -25.03
CA ASP A 437 65.04 -30.53 -25.25
C ASP A 437 64.02 -29.39 -25.11
N ALA A 438 62.80 -29.55 -25.64
CA ALA A 438 61.74 -28.53 -25.50
C ALA A 438 61.31 -28.32 -24.04
N ILE A 439 61.37 -29.37 -23.22
CA ILE A 439 61.17 -29.26 -21.76
C ILE A 439 62.38 -28.61 -21.11
N LYS A 440 63.60 -29.02 -21.45
CA LYS A 440 64.83 -28.45 -20.90
C LYS A 440 64.96 -26.95 -21.20
N ASP A 441 64.51 -26.51 -22.37
CA ASP A 441 64.47 -25.12 -22.76
C ASP A 441 63.33 -24.34 -22.08
N ARG A 442 62.18 -24.99 -21.77
CA ARG A 442 61.13 -24.40 -20.91
C ARG A 442 61.60 -24.20 -19.48
N VAL A 443 62.10 -25.24 -18.80
CA VAL A 443 62.62 -25.13 -17.42
C VAL A 443 63.72 -24.05 -17.34
N ARG A 444 64.50 -23.84 -18.42
CA ARG A 444 65.46 -22.73 -18.51
C ARG A 444 64.80 -21.36 -18.70
N ALA A 445 63.73 -21.25 -19.51
CA ALA A 445 62.97 -20.01 -19.64
C ALA A 445 62.34 -19.62 -18.30
N ASP A 446 61.61 -20.55 -17.68
CA ASP A 446 60.93 -20.36 -16.39
C ASP A 446 61.93 -20.00 -15.27
N ALA A 447 63.16 -20.52 -15.31
CA ALA A 447 64.25 -20.12 -14.41
C ALA A 447 64.74 -18.68 -14.64
N ASN A 448 64.81 -18.20 -15.89
CA ASN A 448 65.15 -16.81 -16.20
C ASN A 448 64.02 -15.85 -15.82
N ASP A 449 62.77 -16.27 -15.99
CA ASP A 449 61.58 -15.48 -15.68
C ASP A 449 61.40 -15.37 -14.15
N LEU A 450 61.64 -16.47 -13.40
CA LEU A 450 61.76 -16.43 -11.94
C LEU A 450 62.91 -15.52 -11.48
N ASN A 451 64.06 -15.52 -12.15
CA ASN A 451 65.16 -14.61 -11.81
C ASN A 451 64.75 -13.14 -11.97
N GLN A 452 64.03 -12.80 -13.06
CA GLN A 452 63.51 -11.45 -13.29
C GLN A 452 62.44 -11.06 -12.26
N LEU A 453 61.52 -11.98 -11.92
CA LEU A 453 60.52 -11.77 -10.86
C LEU A 453 61.20 -11.50 -9.50
N MET A 454 62.24 -12.28 -9.15
CA MET A 454 63.01 -12.08 -7.91
C MET A 454 63.81 -10.77 -7.90
N GLU A 455 64.45 -10.39 -9.00
CA GLU A 455 65.15 -9.10 -9.11
C GLU A 455 64.16 -7.93 -8.94
N SER A 456 62.97 -8.04 -9.54
CA SER A 456 61.91 -7.03 -9.42
C SER A 456 61.30 -6.96 -8.02
N ALA A 457 61.10 -8.12 -7.37
CA ALA A 457 60.61 -8.21 -6.00
C ALA A 457 61.66 -7.72 -4.97
N GLU A 458 62.96 -7.84 -5.25
CA GLU A 458 64.03 -7.29 -4.40
C GLU A 458 64.18 -5.76 -4.54
N ASP A 459 63.88 -5.18 -5.71
CA ASP A 459 63.74 -3.72 -5.85
C ASP A 459 62.56 -3.17 -5.03
N ASP A 460 61.49 -3.96 -4.86
CA ASP A 460 60.41 -3.70 -3.89
C ASP A 460 60.79 -4.04 -2.42
N GLY A 461 61.92 -4.70 -2.19
CA GLY A 461 62.42 -5.06 -0.86
C GLY A 461 61.81 -6.33 -0.24
N VAL A 462 61.32 -7.27 -1.05
CA VAL A 462 60.89 -8.62 -0.63
C VAL A 462 62.11 -9.55 -0.50
N ASP A 463 62.15 -10.41 0.52
CA ASP A 463 63.26 -11.37 0.71
C ASP A 463 63.15 -12.57 -0.25
N SER A 464 63.96 -12.58 -1.32
CA SER A 464 64.03 -13.70 -2.26
C SER A 464 65.03 -14.80 -1.88
N SER A 465 65.70 -14.72 -0.72
CA SER A 465 66.92 -15.51 -0.43
C SER A 465 66.75 -17.02 -0.54
N PHE A 466 65.64 -17.57 -0.03
CA PHE A 466 65.33 -19.01 -0.15
C PHE A 466 65.03 -19.43 -1.60
N ALA A 467 64.29 -18.61 -2.34
CA ALA A 467 64.02 -18.83 -3.76
C ALA A 467 65.32 -18.76 -4.58
N ARG A 468 66.24 -17.84 -4.25
CA ARG A 468 67.57 -17.74 -4.88
C ARG A 468 68.44 -18.97 -4.61
N GLU A 469 68.36 -19.57 -3.43
CA GLU A 469 69.05 -20.84 -3.14
C GLU A 469 68.45 -22.02 -3.93
N ARG A 470 67.12 -22.06 -4.12
CA ARG A 470 66.45 -23.05 -4.98
C ARG A 470 66.79 -22.85 -6.46
N LEU A 471 66.64 -21.63 -6.99
CA LEU A 471 66.99 -21.28 -8.37
C LEU A 471 68.45 -21.60 -8.72
N ALA A 472 69.39 -21.36 -7.79
CA ALA A 472 70.80 -21.72 -7.96
C ALA A 472 71.02 -23.24 -8.01
N ARG A 473 70.32 -24.02 -7.17
CA ARG A 473 70.32 -25.50 -7.24
C ARG A 473 69.78 -25.97 -8.58
N VAL A 474 68.60 -25.46 -8.99
CA VAL A 474 67.96 -25.83 -10.25
C VAL A 474 68.87 -25.54 -11.43
N SER A 475 69.42 -24.33 -11.53
CA SER A 475 70.29 -23.92 -12.63
C SER A 475 71.51 -24.84 -12.78
N ALA A 476 72.18 -25.16 -11.67
CA ALA A 476 73.32 -26.07 -11.67
C ALA A 476 72.95 -27.52 -12.05
N ALA A 477 71.77 -28.00 -11.66
CA ALA A 477 71.27 -29.30 -12.07
C ALA A 477 70.85 -29.34 -13.55
N LEU A 478 70.27 -28.24 -14.06
CA LEU A 478 69.84 -28.06 -15.44
C LEU A 478 71.01 -28.22 -16.42
N GLU A 479 72.20 -27.71 -16.10
CA GLU A 479 73.39 -27.90 -16.91
C GLU A 479 73.80 -29.38 -17.01
N GLY A 480 73.75 -30.11 -15.90
CA GLY A 480 74.21 -31.50 -15.79
C GLY A 480 73.31 -32.57 -16.43
N ILE A 481 72.02 -32.28 -16.65
CA ILE A 481 71.06 -33.27 -17.18
C ILE A 481 71.25 -33.49 -18.70
N PRO A 482 71.49 -34.72 -19.19
CA PRO A 482 71.64 -35.00 -20.62
C PRO A 482 70.28 -35.07 -21.34
N SER A 483 70.21 -34.69 -22.61
CA SER A 483 68.99 -34.76 -23.43
C SER A 483 68.67 -36.20 -23.87
N THR A 484 68.12 -37.01 -22.96
CA THR A 484 67.69 -38.39 -23.21
C THR A 484 66.34 -38.67 -22.53
N GLU A 485 65.56 -39.65 -23.02
CA GLU A 485 64.19 -39.89 -22.54
C GLU A 485 64.09 -40.13 -21.03
N GLY A 486 65.08 -40.80 -20.45
CA GLY A 486 65.18 -41.06 -19.00
C GLY A 486 65.50 -39.85 -18.13
N SER A 487 65.88 -38.70 -18.72
CA SER A 487 66.16 -37.46 -18.00
C SER A 487 64.91 -36.63 -17.67
N SER A 488 63.77 -36.99 -18.24
CA SER A 488 62.50 -36.27 -18.06
C SER A 488 62.14 -36.08 -16.59
N THR A 489 62.05 -37.14 -15.80
CA THR A 489 61.67 -37.07 -14.38
C THR A 489 62.55 -36.12 -13.56
N ALA A 490 63.83 -35.97 -13.93
CA ALA A 490 64.71 -34.99 -13.30
C ALA A 490 64.36 -33.55 -13.71
N LEU A 491 64.08 -33.29 -15.00
CA LEU A 491 63.64 -31.96 -15.46
C LEU A 491 62.29 -31.54 -14.86
N TYR A 492 61.37 -32.48 -14.65
CA TYR A 492 60.10 -32.18 -13.96
C TYR A 492 60.30 -31.89 -12.47
N TYR A 493 61.16 -32.63 -11.76
CA TYR A 493 61.53 -32.28 -10.38
C TYR A 493 62.15 -30.87 -10.29
N LEU A 494 62.95 -30.47 -11.28
CA LEU A 494 63.47 -29.09 -11.35
C LEU A 494 62.40 -28.05 -11.66
N GLN A 495 61.37 -28.38 -12.46
CA GLN A 495 60.20 -27.51 -12.66
C GLN A 495 59.45 -27.32 -11.34
N ASP A 496 59.22 -28.39 -10.58
CA ASP A 496 58.55 -28.33 -9.28
C ASP A 496 59.37 -27.49 -8.27
N GLU A 497 60.70 -27.58 -8.28
CA GLU A 497 61.57 -26.71 -7.46
C GLU A 497 61.54 -25.23 -7.89
N LEU A 498 61.34 -24.92 -9.18
CA LEU A 498 61.13 -23.54 -9.66
C LEU A 498 59.75 -23.02 -9.29
N ASN A 499 58.69 -23.80 -9.52
CA ASN A 499 57.32 -23.41 -9.17
C ASN A 499 57.23 -23.14 -7.67
N ALA A 500 57.73 -24.04 -6.83
CA ALA A 500 57.77 -23.82 -5.39
C ALA A 500 58.68 -22.65 -4.96
N ALA A 501 59.68 -22.28 -5.75
CA ALA A 501 60.50 -21.08 -5.51
C ALA A 501 59.81 -19.78 -5.96
N ARG A 502 58.94 -19.85 -6.98
CA ARG A 502 58.05 -18.77 -7.41
C ARG A 502 56.95 -18.53 -6.37
N ASP A 503 56.34 -19.61 -5.89
CA ASP A 503 55.35 -19.59 -4.80
C ASP A 503 55.95 -19.01 -3.50
N ASP A 504 57.19 -19.36 -3.14
CA ASP A 504 57.92 -18.74 -2.02
C ASP A 504 57.98 -17.20 -2.18
N VAL A 505 58.36 -16.68 -3.36
CA VAL A 505 58.47 -15.22 -3.62
C VAL A 505 57.12 -14.53 -3.59
N VAL A 506 56.11 -15.12 -4.25
CA VAL A 506 54.75 -14.57 -4.28
C VAL A 506 54.13 -14.57 -2.88
N ALA A 507 54.36 -15.62 -2.08
CA ALA A 507 53.92 -15.68 -0.69
C ALA A 507 54.58 -14.62 0.19
N SER A 508 55.91 -14.41 0.07
CA SER A 508 56.61 -13.34 0.81
C SER A 508 56.15 -11.94 0.39
N ALA A 509 55.86 -11.72 -0.90
CA ALA A 509 55.29 -10.48 -1.38
C ALA A 509 53.85 -10.27 -0.88
N LEU A 510 53.01 -11.31 -0.82
CA LEU A 510 51.67 -11.26 -0.23
C LEU A 510 51.70 -11.03 1.29
N GLU A 511 52.67 -11.59 2.02
CA GLU A 511 52.86 -11.30 3.46
C GLU A 511 53.22 -9.82 3.71
N GLN A 512 53.96 -9.19 2.80
CA GLN A 512 54.41 -7.80 2.91
C GLN A 512 53.43 -6.77 2.32
N TYR A 513 52.69 -7.11 1.26
CA TYR A 513 51.86 -6.18 0.46
C TYR A 513 50.39 -6.60 0.28
N GLY A 514 49.99 -7.82 0.68
CA GLY A 514 48.61 -8.32 0.48
C GLY A 514 47.53 -7.49 1.17
N TYR A 515 47.88 -6.63 2.14
CA TYR A 515 46.93 -5.69 2.73
C TYR A 515 46.38 -4.65 1.73
N LEU A 516 47.11 -4.41 0.62
CA LEU A 516 46.65 -3.54 -0.47
C LEU A 516 45.37 -4.05 -1.14
N GLU A 517 45.05 -5.35 -1.05
CA GLU A 517 43.75 -5.88 -1.51
C GLU A 517 42.55 -5.33 -0.72
N GLY A 518 42.75 -4.91 0.54
CA GLY A 518 41.72 -4.28 1.37
C GLY A 518 41.68 -2.75 1.23
N ASP A 519 42.83 -2.12 1.03
CA ASP A 519 42.94 -0.66 0.93
C ASP A 519 42.73 -0.10 -0.49
N TRP A 520 42.94 -0.91 -1.54
CA TRP A 520 42.67 -0.51 -2.92
C TRP A 520 41.16 -0.26 -3.19
N PRO A 521 40.21 -1.14 -2.78
CA PRO A 521 38.78 -0.86 -2.92
C PRO A 521 38.34 0.41 -2.17
N ARG A 522 38.82 0.64 -0.94
CA ARG A 522 38.54 1.88 -0.18
C ARG A 522 38.99 3.14 -0.93
N LEU A 523 40.11 3.05 -1.64
CA LEU A 523 40.62 4.15 -2.46
C LEU A 523 39.77 4.38 -3.73
N LEU A 524 39.24 3.31 -4.33
CA LEU A 524 38.32 3.39 -5.48
C LEU A 524 37.00 4.06 -5.14
N GLU A 525 36.36 3.71 -4.00
CA GLU A 525 35.15 4.39 -3.49
C GLU A 525 35.36 5.91 -3.39
N SER A 526 36.55 6.34 -2.99
CA SER A 526 36.90 7.74 -2.77
C SER A 526 37.47 8.44 -4.02
N ALA A 527 37.57 7.74 -5.17
CA ALA A 527 38.35 8.21 -6.32
C ALA A 527 37.87 9.55 -6.90
N ASP A 528 36.57 9.82 -6.90
CA ASP A 528 36.01 11.07 -7.41
C ASP A 528 36.41 12.32 -6.60
N PHE A 529 36.77 12.13 -5.34
CA PHE A 529 37.21 13.18 -4.43
C PHE A 529 38.74 13.40 -4.47
N LEU A 530 39.49 12.49 -5.10
CA LEU A 530 40.95 12.61 -5.26
C LEU A 530 41.33 13.69 -6.29
N SER A 531 42.57 14.18 -6.19
CA SER A 531 43.12 15.14 -7.16
C SER A 531 43.17 14.54 -8.57
N SER A 532 43.14 15.40 -9.61
CA SER A 532 43.26 14.96 -11.01
C SER A 532 44.61 14.31 -11.34
N SER A 533 45.62 14.47 -10.49
CA SER A 533 46.90 13.75 -10.53
C SER A 533 46.78 12.36 -9.91
N ASP A 534 46.13 12.24 -8.75
CA ASP A 534 45.97 10.97 -8.05
C ASP A 534 45.04 10.02 -8.80
N ARG A 535 43.91 10.51 -9.35
CA ARG A 535 43.02 9.72 -10.23
C ARG A 535 43.73 9.09 -11.43
N ARG A 536 44.76 9.75 -11.98
CA ARG A 536 45.56 9.19 -13.08
C ARG A 536 46.48 8.07 -12.60
N LYS A 537 46.99 8.15 -11.38
CA LYS A 537 47.75 7.06 -10.75
C LYS A 537 46.85 5.89 -10.36
N VAL A 538 45.61 6.15 -9.92
CA VAL A 538 44.60 5.09 -9.72
C VAL A 538 44.45 4.28 -11.01
N ALA A 539 44.14 4.93 -12.13
CA ALA A 539 44.02 4.27 -13.44
C ALA A 539 45.34 3.68 -14.00
N GLU A 540 46.53 4.13 -13.55
CA GLU A 540 47.80 3.51 -13.91
C GLU A 540 48.03 2.20 -13.14
N TYR A 541 47.61 2.13 -11.89
CA TYR A 541 47.84 0.98 -11.00
C TYR A 541 46.68 -0.03 -10.98
N GLU A 542 45.47 0.35 -11.42
CA GLU A 542 44.27 -0.51 -11.52
C GLU A 542 44.51 -1.83 -12.25
N ARG A 543 45.35 -1.83 -13.30
CA ARG A 543 45.77 -3.03 -14.04
C ARG A 543 46.51 -4.09 -13.20
N PHE A 544 46.98 -3.74 -12.01
CA PHE A 544 47.64 -4.64 -11.07
C PHE A 544 46.67 -5.23 -10.03
N PHE A 545 45.39 -4.82 -10.06
CA PHE A 545 44.33 -5.30 -9.17
C PHE A 545 43.25 -6.06 -9.97
N ALA A 546 43.65 -7.17 -10.59
CA ALA A 546 42.78 -7.99 -11.44
C ALA A 546 41.59 -8.54 -10.64
N GLY A 547 40.38 -8.06 -10.95
CA GLY A 547 39.17 -8.42 -10.20
C GLY A 547 39.15 -7.91 -8.75
N GLY A 548 40.00 -6.92 -8.42
CA GLY A 548 40.18 -6.41 -7.05
C GLY A 548 41.27 -7.10 -6.24
N SER A 549 41.77 -8.27 -6.69
CA SER A 549 42.91 -8.97 -6.08
C SER A 549 44.24 -8.51 -6.66
N LEU A 550 45.30 -8.53 -5.85
CA LEU A 550 46.63 -8.03 -6.22
C LEU A 550 47.37 -9.06 -7.10
N ASP A 551 47.60 -8.71 -8.37
CA ASP A 551 48.51 -9.44 -9.26
C ASP A 551 49.95 -9.07 -8.91
N VAL A 552 50.49 -9.77 -7.91
CA VAL A 552 51.85 -9.63 -7.40
C VAL A 552 52.91 -9.80 -8.48
N GLU A 553 52.68 -10.65 -9.48
CA GLU A 553 53.66 -10.93 -10.53
C GLU A 553 53.71 -9.83 -11.58
N ALA A 554 52.55 -9.28 -11.97
CA ALA A 554 52.48 -8.10 -12.82
C ALA A 554 52.93 -6.81 -12.09
N ALA A 555 52.78 -6.76 -10.76
CA ALA A 555 53.11 -5.59 -9.93
C ALA A 555 54.56 -5.55 -9.42
N ALA A 556 55.34 -6.62 -9.54
CA ALA A 556 56.70 -6.68 -9.03
C ALA A 556 57.62 -5.59 -9.66
N GLY A 557 58.46 -4.98 -8.84
CA GLY A 557 59.23 -3.77 -9.17
C GLY A 557 58.41 -2.48 -9.05
N LYS A 558 57.19 -2.55 -8.50
CA LYS A 558 56.27 -1.42 -8.26
C LYS A 558 55.43 -1.54 -6.98
N LEU A 559 55.43 -2.65 -6.24
CA LEU A 559 54.64 -2.83 -5.02
C LEU A 559 54.94 -1.74 -3.97
N GLY A 560 56.20 -1.31 -3.86
CA GLY A 560 56.62 -0.17 -3.03
C GLY A 560 56.08 1.17 -3.51
N GLU A 561 56.06 1.44 -4.83
CA GLU A 561 55.46 2.65 -5.40
C GLU A 561 53.94 2.70 -5.19
N ILE A 562 53.28 1.55 -5.36
CA ILE A 562 51.83 1.39 -5.21
C ILE A 562 51.45 1.60 -3.75
N ARG A 563 52.17 0.98 -2.80
CA ARG A 563 52.00 1.19 -1.36
C ARG A 563 52.10 2.67 -0.98
N ASP A 564 53.23 3.30 -1.28
CA ASP A 564 53.47 4.70 -0.90
C ASP A 564 52.52 5.67 -1.62
N PHE A 565 51.92 5.26 -2.74
CA PHE A 565 50.82 5.96 -3.37
C PHE A 565 49.49 5.80 -2.61
N VAL A 566 49.09 4.58 -2.29
CA VAL A 566 47.82 4.21 -1.63
C VAL A 566 47.77 4.76 -0.20
N ASP A 567 48.78 4.48 0.62
CA ASP A 567 48.87 4.93 2.02
C ASP A 567 48.70 6.47 2.12
N ARG A 568 49.39 7.20 1.24
CA ARG A 568 49.32 8.66 1.14
C ARG A 568 47.97 9.15 0.61
N ALA A 569 47.37 8.45 -0.35
CA ALA A 569 46.08 8.85 -0.93
C ALA A 569 44.93 8.64 0.05
N LEU A 570 44.90 7.50 0.76
CA LEU A 570 43.97 7.26 1.86
C LEU A 570 44.17 8.26 3.00
N ALA A 571 45.43 8.62 3.33
CA ALA A 571 45.69 9.66 4.32
C ALA A 571 45.17 11.07 3.92
N ASP A 572 45.16 11.43 2.62
CA ASP A 572 44.51 12.67 2.16
C ASP A 572 42.98 12.57 2.25
N VAL A 573 42.41 11.41 1.90
CA VAL A 573 40.97 11.14 2.02
C VAL A 573 40.52 11.22 3.49
N ASP A 574 41.18 10.52 4.42
CA ASP A 574 40.88 10.55 5.85
C ASP A 574 41.04 11.97 6.44
N ALA A 575 42.10 12.70 6.07
CA ALA A 575 42.29 14.09 6.47
C ALA A 575 41.20 15.05 5.93
N ARG A 576 40.60 14.70 4.78
CA ARG A 576 39.53 15.47 4.11
C ARG A 576 38.14 14.91 4.35
N ALA A 577 37.98 13.83 5.11
CA ALA A 577 36.71 13.13 5.33
C ALA A 577 35.53 14.05 5.69
N PRO A 578 35.66 15.12 6.52
CA PRO A 578 34.54 16.01 6.82
C PRO A 578 34.03 16.79 5.60
N SER A 579 34.89 17.07 4.62
CA SER A 579 34.55 17.74 3.37
C SER A 579 34.01 16.78 2.31
N ILE A 580 34.51 15.54 2.30
CA ILE A 580 34.07 14.47 1.40
C ILE A 580 32.67 14.00 1.81
N LEU A 581 32.47 13.64 3.10
CA LEU A 581 31.18 13.26 3.67
C LEU A 581 30.13 14.37 3.52
N LYS A 582 30.52 15.66 3.60
CA LYS A 582 29.62 16.78 3.29
C LYS A 582 29.16 16.73 1.83
N GLN A 583 30.10 16.66 0.89
CA GLN A 583 29.79 16.61 -0.54
C GLN A 583 28.96 15.39 -0.90
N GLU A 584 29.18 14.27 -0.23
CA GLU A 584 28.39 13.05 -0.42
C GLU A 584 26.95 13.21 0.07
N PHE A 585 26.74 13.67 1.31
CA PHE A 585 25.38 13.94 1.80
C PHE A 585 24.65 15.03 1.01
N GLU A 586 25.36 16.00 0.42
CA GLU A 586 24.79 17.02 -0.48
C GLU A 586 24.54 16.48 -1.91
N ARG A 587 25.09 15.30 -2.27
CA ARG A 587 24.90 14.60 -3.54
C ARG A 587 23.79 13.54 -3.47
N THR A 588 23.74 12.76 -2.39
CA THR A 588 22.83 11.61 -2.22
C THR A 588 21.63 11.89 -1.32
N GLY A 589 21.65 13.00 -0.57
CA GLY A 589 20.61 13.33 0.41
C GLY A 589 19.25 13.62 -0.21
N VAL A 590 18.24 12.86 0.21
CA VAL A 590 16.84 13.04 -0.19
C VAL A 590 16.12 13.88 0.87
N ALA A 591 15.35 14.88 0.45
CA ALA A 591 14.51 15.67 1.33
C ALA A 591 13.15 15.92 0.67
N ASN A 592 12.12 15.26 1.19
CA ASN A 592 10.74 15.39 0.77
C ASN A 592 10.06 16.46 1.63
N VAL A 593 9.80 17.63 1.05
CA VAL A 593 9.13 18.73 1.75
C VAL A 593 7.70 18.87 1.25
N SER A 594 6.76 18.80 2.17
CA SER A 594 5.33 18.98 1.92
C SER A 594 4.81 20.21 2.65
N LEU A 595 4.21 21.12 1.91
CA LEU A 595 3.27 22.10 2.44
C LEU A 595 1.87 21.53 2.24
N GLY A 596 1.02 21.60 3.27
CA GLY A 596 -0.39 21.27 3.13
C GLY A 596 -1.15 22.39 2.40
N THR A 597 -2.46 22.46 2.61
CA THR A 597 -3.22 23.66 2.22
C THR A 597 -2.71 24.86 3.02
N VAL A 598 -2.15 25.87 2.34
CA VAL A 598 -1.57 27.08 2.95
C VAL A 598 -2.65 28.17 3.00
N PRO A 599 -3.17 28.56 4.18
CA PRO A 599 -4.00 29.76 4.29
C PRO A 599 -3.16 30.99 3.91
N LEU A 600 -3.73 31.86 3.06
CA LEU A 600 -3.06 33.08 2.64
C LEU A 600 -2.95 34.08 3.81
N ASP A 601 -1.76 34.69 3.97
CA ASP A 601 -1.41 35.62 5.06
C ASP A 601 -1.40 35.07 6.51
N ASP A 602 -1.67 33.77 6.73
CA ASP A 602 -1.70 33.14 8.07
C ASP A 602 -0.62 32.05 8.25
N ASP A 603 -0.37 31.64 9.50
CA ASP A 603 0.65 30.65 9.84
C ASP A 603 0.24 29.24 9.37
N SER A 604 0.97 28.74 8.38
CA SER A 604 0.80 27.40 7.81
C SER A 604 1.82 26.40 8.36
N LYS A 605 1.52 25.10 8.25
CA LYS A 605 2.43 24.02 8.67
C LYS A 605 2.90 23.18 7.49
N GLY A 606 4.18 22.86 7.48
CA GLY A 606 4.80 21.89 6.58
C GLY A 606 5.46 20.73 7.33
N LEU A 607 5.64 19.63 6.61
CA LEU A 607 6.43 18.48 7.06
C LEU A 607 7.58 18.24 6.08
N ALA A 608 8.79 18.13 6.61
CA ALA A 608 9.99 17.75 5.87
C ALA A 608 10.49 16.41 6.39
N GLU A 609 10.50 15.40 5.51
CA GLU A 609 11.23 14.15 5.70
C GLU A 609 12.61 14.27 5.05
N ILE A 610 13.63 13.77 5.72
CA ILE A 610 15.03 13.87 5.33
C ILE A 610 15.67 12.49 5.47
N VAL A 611 16.34 12.01 4.43
CA VAL A 611 17.13 10.77 4.44
C VAL A 611 18.52 11.07 3.89
N LEU A 612 19.55 10.84 4.70
CA LEU A 612 20.95 10.89 4.31
C LEU A 612 21.57 9.50 4.42
N ARG A 613 22.38 9.09 3.45
CA ARG A 613 23.10 7.82 3.46
C ARG A 613 24.58 8.06 3.15
N ASN A 614 25.46 7.37 3.87
CA ASN A 614 26.91 7.41 3.67
C ASN A 614 27.38 6.10 3.02
N ASP A 615 27.46 6.09 1.70
CA ASP A 615 27.88 4.93 0.90
C ASP A 615 29.41 4.77 0.81
N LEU A 616 30.18 5.64 1.47
CA LEU A 616 31.64 5.57 1.53
C LEU A 616 32.10 4.80 2.79
N SER A 617 33.22 4.09 2.70
CA SER A 617 33.92 3.46 3.84
C SER A 617 34.53 4.45 4.86
N LEU A 618 34.16 5.74 4.79
CA LEU A 618 34.63 6.81 5.67
C LEU A 618 33.74 6.98 6.91
N SER A 619 34.38 7.25 8.04
CA SER A 619 33.72 7.56 9.31
C SER A 619 34.30 8.83 9.93
N TYR A 620 33.50 9.62 10.65
CA TYR A 620 33.92 10.87 11.26
C TYR A 620 33.13 11.20 12.54
N ASP A 621 33.83 11.21 13.67
CA ASP A 621 33.26 11.48 15.01
C ASP A 621 32.75 12.93 15.19
N GLY A 622 33.25 13.86 14.36
CA GLY A 622 32.87 15.28 14.44
C GLY A 622 31.49 15.57 13.85
N ALA A 623 31.19 16.87 13.70
CA ALA A 623 29.93 17.34 13.11
C ALA A 623 30.14 17.85 11.68
N VAL A 624 29.23 17.51 10.78
CA VAL A 624 29.18 18.01 9.39
C VAL A 624 27.85 18.74 9.19
N GLU A 625 27.89 19.98 8.69
CA GLU A 625 26.70 20.74 8.25
C GLU A 625 26.38 20.39 6.79
N VAL A 626 25.17 19.92 6.52
CA VAL A 626 24.68 19.48 5.20
C VAL A 626 23.62 20.48 4.72
N ALA A 627 23.76 21.01 3.50
CA ALA A 627 22.84 21.97 2.91
C ALA A 627 22.11 21.36 1.70
N LEU A 628 20.94 20.76 1.95
CA LEU A 628 20.04 20.27 0.90
C LEU A 628 19.18 21.44 0.35
N PRO A 629 19.18 21.73 -0.97
CA PRO A 629 18.42 22.85 -1.54
C PRO A 629 16.92 22.83 -1.22
N GLN A 630 16.33 21.64 -1.10
CA GLN A 630 14.92 21.42 -0.77
C GLN A 630 14.57 21.98 0.62
N LEU A 631 15.54 22.04 1.54
CA LEU A 631 15.33 22.49 2.93
C LEU A 631 15.40 24.01 3.11
N ALA A 632 15.57 24.80 2.05
CA ALA A 632 15.61 26.27 2.11
C ALA A 632 14.35 26.90 2.75
N LEU A 633 13.20 26.21 2.71
CA LEU A 633 11.98 26.60 3.43
C LEU A 633 12.15 26.59 4.96
N LEU A 634 12.95 25.68 5.51
CA LEU A 634 13.16 25.57 6.96
C LEU A 634 14.07 26.69 7.50
N GLU A 635 14.92 27.29 6.66
CA GLU A 635 15.66 28.52 7.03
C GLU A 635 14.75 29.77 7.02
N LYS A 636 13.61 29.75 6.29
CA LYS A 636 12.60 30.82 6.27
C LYS A 636 11.49 30.66 7.33
N ALA A 637 11.30 29.46 7.87
CA ALA A 637 10.22 29.14 8.79
C ALA A 637 10.31 29.93 10.12
N ALA A 638 9.16 30.35 10.63
CA ALA A 638 9.06 31.03 11.93
C ALA A 638 9.39 30.09 13.10
N TYR A 639 9.13 28.79 12.94
CA TYR A 639 9.62 27.75 13.84
C TYR A 639 9.96 26.45 13.10
N VAL A 640 10.84 25.66 13.71
CA VAL A 640 11.24 24.31 13.25
C VAL A 640 11.27 23.37 14.46
N MET A 641 10.54 22.27 14.40
CA MET A 641 10.36 21.27 15.46
C MET A 641 10.61 19.87 14.92
N VAL A 642 11.65 19.20 15.42
CA VAL A 642 11.95 17.81 15.03
C VAL A 642 10.96 16.87 15.71
N LEU A 643 10.21 16.10 14.91
CA LEU A 643 9.27 15.07 15.37
C LEU A 643 9.99 13.74 15.63
N ASN A 644 10.90 13.35 14.73
CA ASN A 644 11.72 12.15 14.84
C ASN A 644 13.09 12.37 14.17
N LYS A 645 14.14 11.65 14.62
CA LYS A 645 15.47 11.69 14.01
C LYS A 645 16.37 10.55 14.50
N SER A 646 17.37 10.17 13.69
CA SER A 646 18.55 9.42 14.17
C SER A 646 19.26 10.22 15.27
N ALA A 647 19.93 9.54 16.22
CA ALA A 647 20.57 10.17 17.37
C ALA A 647 21.75 11.07 16.96
N GLU A 648 22.50 10.59 15.96
CA GLU A 648 23.60 11.20 15.23
C GLU A 648 23.22 12.51 14.52
N LEU A 649 21.97 12.61 14.03
CA LEU A 649 21.49 13.73 13.24
C LEU A 649 20.92 14.84 14.14
N GLY A 650 21.00 16.09 13.71
CA GLY A 650 20.41 17.24 14.42
C GLY A 650 19.96 18.34 13.46
N VAL A 651 18.87 19.01 13.80
CA VAL A 651 18.35 20.17 13.08
C VAL A 651 18.35 21.37 14.02
N SER A 652 18.84 22.52 13.57
CA SER A 652 18.92 23.73 14.39
C SER A 652 18.91 24.98 13.51
N GLY A 653 17.86 25.81 13.61
CA GLY A 653 17.72 27.04 12.82
C GLY A 653 17.67 26.77 11.31
N GLY A 654 16.83 25.80 10.89
CA GLY A 654 16.72 25.32 9.51
C GLY A 654 17.84 24.39 9.05
N LYS A 655 19.03 24.47 9.68
CA LYS A 655 20.24 23.76 9.26
C LYS A 655 20.32 22.33 9.77
N LEU A 656 20.87 21.45 8.93
CA LEU A 656 21.03 20.02 9.17
C LEU A 656 22.49 19.69 9.53
N PHE A 657 22.68 18.90 10.59
CA PHE A 657 24.00 18.50 11.10
C PHE A 657 24.03 16.99 11.37
N VAL A 658 25.03 16.27 10.86
CA VAL A 658 25.27 14.86 11.19
C VAL A 658 26.52 14.74 12.07
N LYS A 659 26.48 13.91 13.11
CA LYS A 659 27.55 13.73 14.11
C LYS A 659 27.82 12.26 14.37
N GLY A 660 29.09 11.85 14.47
CA GLY A 660 29.42 10.42 14.67
C GLY A 660 29.06 9.60 13.43
N ILE A 661 29.44 10.11 12.26
CA ILE A 661 29.17 9.50 10.96
C ILE A 661 29.93 8.19 10.88
N LYS A 662 29.23 7.11 10.52
CA LYS A 662 29.76 5.77 10.30
C LYS A 662 29.72 5.44 8.80
N ALA A 663 30.70 4.66 8.35
CA ALA A 663 30.67 3.98 7.06
C ALA A 663 29.39 3.15 6.90
N GLY A 664 28.73 3.21 5.74
CA GLY A 664 27.45 2.54 5.48
C GLY A 664 26.28 3.04 6.34
N GLY A 665 26.43 4.19 7.03
CA GLY A 665 25.44 4.70 7.96
C GLY A 665 24.30 5.47 7.29
N GLU A 666 23.07 5.27 7.77
CA GLU A 666 21.86 5.96 7.31
C GLU A 666 21.28 6.85 8.44
N TYR A 667 20.86 8.06 8.08
CA TYR A 667 20.41 9.09 9.01
C TYR A 667 19.09 9.69 8.53
N ARG A 668 18.00 9.43 9.25
CA ARG A 668 16.67 9.97 8.92
C ARG A 668 16.25 11.09 9.86
N ALA A 669 15.37 11.98 9.39
CA ALA A 669 14.67 12.97 10.20
C ALA A 669 13.25 13.21 9.68
N LEU A 670 12.32 13.47 10.59
CA LEU A 670 11.00 14.03 10.27
C LEU A 670 10.83 15.32 11.08
N VAL A 671 10.52 16.42 10.39
CA VAL A 671 10.53 17.78 10.94
C VAL A 671 9.21 18.47 10.61
N GLU A 672 8.50 18.95 11.63
CA GLU A 672 7.42 19.92 11.46
C GLU A 672 8.04 21.32 11.43
N PHE A 673 7.65 22.14 10.46
CA PHE A 673 8.04 23.55 10.40
C PHE A 673 6.80 24.40 10.10
N GLY A 674 6.83 25.68 10.43
CA GLY A 674 5.66 26.53 10.19
C GLY A 674 5.97 28.03 10.08
N GLY A 675 5.05 28.72 9.44
CA GLY A 675 5.15 30.14 9.11
C GLY A 675 4.20 30.56 7.99
N VAL A 676 4.17 31.86 7.71
CA VAL A 676 3.42 32.44 6.57
C VAL A 676 4.25 32.31 5.28
N PHE A 677 4.03 31.24 4.50
CA PHE A 677 4.76 30.96 3.24
C PHE A 677 4.11 31.55 1.97
N CYS A 678 2.87 32.02 2.04
CA CYS A 678 2.21 32.75 0.96
C CYS A 678 1.59 34.05 1.50
N ARG A 679 1.82 35.18 0.82
CA ARG A 679 1.43 36.52 1.30
C ARG A 679 0.78 37.36 0.22
N THR A 680 -0.33 38.02 0.56
CA THR A 680 -1.03 38.95 -0.33
C THR A 680 -0.18 40.18 -0.60
N SER A 681 -0.05 40.55 -1.87
CA SER A 681 0.55 41.80 -2.32
C SER A 681 -0.51 42.86 -2.63
N VAL A 682 -1.62 42.47 -3.27
CA VAL A 682 -2.72 43.37 -3.67
C VAL A 682 -4.04 42.61 -3.65
N VAL A 683 -5.08 43.23 -3.08
CA VAL A 683 -6.49 42.81 -3.28
C VAL A 683 -7.20 43.89 -4.09
N ARG A 684 -8.01 43.48 -5.07
CA ARG A 684 -8.85 44.35 -5.90
C ARG A 684 -10.26 43.79 -5.90
N GLU A 685 -11.27 44.65 -5.73
CA GLU A 685 -12.69 44.28 -5.78
C GLU A 685 -13.45 45.23 -6.70
N SER A 686 -14.42 44.72 -7.46
CA SER A 686 -15.29 45.49 -8.36
C SER A 686 -16.64 44.82 -8.52
N THR A 687 -17.73 45.60 -8.64
CA THR A 687 -19.02 45.09 -9.11
C THR A 687 -18.96 44.78 -10.61
N VAL A 688 -19.46 43.59 -10.99
CA VAL A 688 -19.66 43.19 -12.39
C VAL A 688 -21.03 43.66 -12.87
N TRP A 689 -22.06 43.41 -12.07
CA TRP A 689 -23.42 43.97 -12.19
C TRP A 689 -24.11 43.93 -10.82
N ALA A 690 -25.10 44.80 -10.61
CA ALA A 690 -25.90 44.82 -9.39
C ALA A 690 -27.35 45.27 -9.64
N THR A 691 -28.28 44.55 -9.04
CA THR A 691 -29.71 44.85 -8.98
C THR A 691 -30.20 44.88 -7.53
N GLU A 692 -31.50 45.12 -7.33
CA GLU A 692 -32.14 44.99 -6.02
C GLU A 692 -32.03 43.57 -5.44
N SER A 693 -32.25 42.55 -6.27
CA SER A 693 -32.36 41.15 -5.84
C SER A 693 -31.03 40.39 -5.81
N ALA A 694 -30.04 40.80 -6.60
CA ALA A 694 -28.71 40.18 -6.59
C ALA A 694 -27.60 41.13 -7.07
N ALA A 695 -26.35 40.86 -6.69
CA ALA A 695 -25.18 41.50 -7.30
C ALA A 695 -24.03 40.53 -7.45
N GLU A 696 -23.32 40.62 -8.57
CA GLU A 696 -22.07 39.90 -8.81
C GLU A 696 -20.86 40.80 -8.51
N LYS A 697 -19.99 40.29 -7.64
CA LYS A 697 -18.72 40.90 -7.27
C LYS A 697 -17.57 40.05 -7.78
N LYS A 698 -16.59 40.71 -8.40
CA LYS A 698 -15.29 40.15 -8.78
C LYS A 698 -14.24 40.60 -7.77
N ILE A 699 -13.42 39.65 -7.31
CA ILE A 699 -12.17 39.88 -6.57
C ILE A 699 -11.00 39.35 -7.41
N VAL A 700 -9.89 40.08 -7.37
CA VAL A 700 -8.57 39.58 -7.79
C VAL A 700 -7.61 39.72 -6.61
N VAL A 701 -6.90 38.65 -6.26
CA VAL A 701 -5.88 38.62 -5.21
C VAL A 701 -4.54 38.27 -5.85
N ASP A 702 -3.60 39.22 -5.84
CA ASP A 702 -2.23 39.04 -6.29
C ASP A 702 -1.33 38.71 -5.08
N PHE A 703 -0.59 37.60 -5.09
CA PHE A 703 0.18 37.13 -3.93
C PHE A 703 1.51 36.46 -4.30
N GLU A 704 2.46 36.41 -3.37
CA GLU A 704 3.77 35.78 -3.52
C GLU A 704 3.88 34.55 -2.59
N CYS A 705 4.37 33.41 -3.11
CA CYS A 705 4.59 32.16 -2.38
C CYS A 705 6.07 31.75 -2.37
N ASP A 706 6.56 31.28 -1.22
CA ASP A 706 7.95 30.82 -1.03
C ASP A 706 8.26 29.47 -1.70
N ALA A 707 7.24 28.69 -2.07
CA ALA A 707 7.32 27.42 -2.80
C ALA A 707 5.96 27.08 -3.45
N ASP A 708 5.91 26.01 -4.25
CA ASP A 708 4.67 25.48 -4.83
C ASP A 708 3.74 24.94 -3.72
N ALA A 709 2.46 25.31 -3.74
CA ALA A 709 1.48 24.95 -2.70
C ALA A 709 0.02 25.08 -3.17
N THR A 710 -0.91 24.40 -2.48
CA THR A 710 -2.35 24.69 -2.60
C THR A 710 -2.71 25.80 -1.63
N VAL A 711 -3.02 27.00 -2.14
CA VAL A 711 -3.38 28.16 -1.32
C VAL A 711 -4.87 28.19 -1.04
N TYR A 712 -5.25 28.48 0.20
CA TYR A 712 -6.61 28.74 0.65
C TYR A 712 -6.82 30.23 0.93
N LEU A 713 -7.84 30.81 0.30
CA LEU A 713 -8.33 32.15 0.58
C LEU A 713 -9.67 32.05 1.31
N GLU A 714 -9.86 32.85 2.35
CA GLU A 714 -11.17 33.07 2.97
C GLU A 714 -11.46 34.58 3.10
N LYS A 715 -12.68 35.00 2.75
CA LYS A 715 -13.15 36.37 2.93
C LYS A 715 -14.58 36.39 3.41
N ASN A 716 -14.82 36.99 4.58
CA ASN A 716 -16.14 37.38 5.02
C ASN A 716 -16.59 38.65 4.25
N VAL A 717 -17.79 38.61 3.67
CA VAL A 717 -18.40 39.68 2.86
C VAL A 717 -19.36 40.54 3.70
N GLY A 718 -19.84 40.05 4.84
CA GLY A 718 -20.77 40.74 5.74
C GLY A 718 -22.24 40.74 5.27
N CYS A 719 -22.57 39.92 4.27
CA CYS A 719 -23.92 39.76 3.73
C CYS A 719 -24.08 38.38 3.06
N ARG A 720 -25.31 37.88 2.95
CA ARG A 720 -25.56 36.52 2.45
C ARG A 720 -25.12 36.32 1.00
N VAL A 721 -24.19 35.40 0.81
CA VAL A 721 -23.72 34.96 -0.51
C VAL A 721 -24.56 33.77 -0.98
N ALA A 722 -25.05 33.82 -2.22
CA ALA A 722 -25.84 32.78 -2.87
C ALA A 722 -24.99 31.77 -3.64
N LYS A 723 -23.86 32.21 -4.21
CA LYS A 723 -22.94 31.39 -5.02
C LYS A 723 -21.55 32.04 -5.04
N ALA A 724 -20.50 31.22 -5.20
CA ALA A 724 -19.18 31.66 -5.63
C ALA A 724 -18.66 30.75 -6.76
N PHE A 725 -17.74 31.26 -7.58
CA PHE A 725 -16.96 30.48 -8.56
C PHE A 725 -15.60 31.15 -8.81
N GLY A 726 -14.59 30.37 -9.17
CA GLY A 726 -13.27 30.87 -9.56
C GLY A 726 -13.01 30.72 -11.05
N GLU A 727 -12.08 31.51 -11.59
CA GLU A 727 -11.54 31.26 -12.94
C GLU A 727 -10.38 30.24 -12.90
N LYS A 728 -10.13 29.57 -14.03
CA LYS A 728 -8.85 28.88 -14.35
C LYS A 728 -8.30 27.97 -13.23
N GLY A 729 -9.08 26.94 -12.84
CA GLY A 729 -8.65 25.94 -11.86
C GLY A 729 -8.85 26.33 -10.40
N VAL A 730 -9.22 27.58 -10.10
CA VAL A 730 -9.61 28.01 -8.76
C VAL A 730 -10.97 27.40 -8.40
N SER A 731 -10.98 26.53 -7.38
CA SER A 731 -12.22 26.00 -6.81
C SER A 731 -12.73 26.95 -5.74
N ALA A 732 -14.00 27.37 -5.81
CA ALA A 732 -14.57 28.35 -4.89
C ALA A 732 -15.91 27.89 -4.32
N SER A 733 -16.21 28.31 -3.10
CA SER A 733 -17.44 27.98 -2.38
C SER A 733 -17.96 29.19 -1.58
N ALA A 734 -19.24 29.14 -1.21
CA ALA A 734 -19.90 30.15 -0.41
C ALA A 734 -20.60 29.51 0.79
N SER A 735 -20.42 30.07 1.98
CA SER A 735 -21.02 29.59 3.22
C SER A 735 -21.51 30.77 4.06
N GLY A 736 -22.83 31.00 4.07
CA GLY A 736 -23.45 32.11 4.78
C GLY A 736 -23.02 33.47 4.22
N GLU A 737 -22.10 34.13 4.92
CA GLU A 737 -21.53 35.45 4.57
C GLU A 737 -20.08 35.35 4.09
N THR A 738 -19.50 34.14 4.08
CA THR A 738 -18.10 33.88 3.70
C THR A 738 -18.02 33.33 2.28
N VAL A 739 -17.05 33.84 1.52
CA VAL A 739 -16.52 33.20 0.30
C VAL A 739 -15.19 32.57 0.64
N SER A 740 -14.97 31.33 0.22
CA SER A 740 -13.68 30.66 0.34
C SER A 740 -13.26 30.03 -0.98
N ALA A 741 -11.95 29.88 -1.18
CA ALA A 741 -11.39 29.33 -2.41
C ALA A 741 -10.09 28.58 -2.19
N THR A 742 -9.83 27.58 -3.04
CA THR A 742 -8.55 26.89 -3.15
C THR A 742 -8.00 27.01 -4.56
N ALA A 743 -6.70 27.26 -4.66
CA ALA A 743 -5.97 27.39 -5.92
C ALA A 743 -4.60 26.73 -5.82
N GLU A 744 -4.12 26.13 -6.90
CA GLU A 744 -2.71 25.75 -7.04
C GLU A 744 -1.89 27.04 -7.29
N ALA A 745 -0.80 27.20 -6.54
CA ALA A 745 0.13 28.32 -6.65
C ALA A 745 1.55 27.80 -6.86
N ALA A 746 2.30 28.45 -7.74
CA ALA A 746 3.72 28.17 -7.97
C ALA A 746 4.62 29.05 -7.09
N GLN A 747 5.88 28.68 -6.94
CA GLN A 747 6.90 29.53 -6.30
C GLN A 747 7.00 30.89 -7.01
N GLY A 748 6.92 31.98 -6.23
CA GLY A 748 6.92 33.35 -6.72
C GLY A 748 5.51 33.95 -6.83
N ASN A 749 5.29 34.80 -7.84
CA ASN A 749 4.09 35.62 -7.96
C ASN A 749 2.92 34.89 -8.65
N ASN A 750 1.76 34.91 -8.00
CA ASN A 750 0.51 34.29 -8.43
C ASN A 750 -0.63 35.32 -8.40
N SER A 751 -1.75 35.00 -9.07
CA SER A 751 -2.97 35.82 -9.03
C SER A 751 -4.20 34.93 -9.12
N VAL A 752 -5.14 35.09 -8.20
CA VAL A 752 -6.39 34.32 -8.11
C VAL A 752 -7.58 35.25 -8.38
N GLU A 753 -8.47 34.83 -9.28
CA GLU A 753 -9.69 35.55 -9.63
C GLU A 753 -10.93 34.77 -9.16
N LEU A 754 -11.83 35.49 -8.49
CA LEU A 754 -13.01 34.96 -7.83
C LEU A 754 -14.24 35.84 -8.09
N HIS A 755 -15.36 35.20 -8.37
CA HIS A 755 -16.66 35.84 -8.55
C HIS A 755 -17.65 35.29 -7.54
N TYR A 756 -18.48 36.15 -6.95
CA TYR A 756 -19.49 35.74 -5.98
C TYR A 756 -20.76 36.59 -6.07
N TRP A 757 -21.89 35.95 -5.80
CA TRP A 757 -23.23 36.51 -5.95
C TRP A 757 -23.83 36.79 -4.58
N ILE A 758 -24.11 38.05 -4.30
CA ILE A 758 -24.79 38.51 -3.07
C ILE A 758 -26.29 38.48 -3.32
N ALA A 759 -27.08 37.95 -2.38
CA ALA A 759 -28.54 37.97 -2.43
C ALA A 759 -29.11 39.21 -1.73
N ASN A 760 -30.09 39.87 -2.36
CA ASN A 760 -30.76 41.09 -1.88
C ASN A 760 -29.78 42.17 -1.35
N PRO A 761 -28.80 42.60 -2.15
CA PRO A 761 -27.75 43.54 -1.72
C PRO A 761 -28.27 44.95 -1.42
N ILE A 762 -29.49 45.29 -1.87
CA ILE A 762 -30.16 46.57 -1.63
C ILE A 762 -31.51 46.28 -0.97
N GLN A 763 -31.81 46.97 0.13
CA GLN A 763 -33.11 46.96 0.79
C GLN A 763 -33.91 48.21 0.36
N VAL A 764 -35.17 48.01 -0.04
CA VAL A 764 -36.05 49.09 -0.50
C VAL A 764 -37.18 49.30 0.51
N GLU A 765 -37.10 50.39 1.27
CA GLU A 765 -38.25 50.86 2.06
C GLU A 765 -39.10 51.83 1.23
N ARG A 766 -40.43 51.75 1.37
CA ARG A 766 -41.39 52.59 0.62
C ARG A 766 -42.42 53.21 1.55
N SER A 767 -42.59 54.52 1.45
CA SER A 767 -43.72 55.24 2.03
C SER A 767 -44.58 55.87 0.93
N VAL A 768 -45.89 56.00 1.21
CA VAL A 768 -46.90 56.49 0.25
C VAL A 768 -47.74 57.57 0.91
N SER A 769 -47.96 58.67 0.22
CA SER A 769 -48.92 59.71 0.61
C SER A 769 -49.74 60.17 -0.60
N SER A 770 -50.96 60.65 -0.36
CA SER A 770 -51.89 61.01 -1.45
C SER A 770 -52.77 62.20 -1.08
N SER A 771 -52.95 63.12 -2.02
CA SER A 771 -53.95 64.18 -1.98
C SER A 771 -55.19 63.80 -2.82
N SER A 772 -56.04 64.79 -3.11
CA SER A 772 -57.14 64.72 -4.08
C SER A 772 -56.71 64.50 -5.54
N ASP A 773 -55.45 64.78 -5.85
CA ASP A 773 -54.96 65.11 -7.20
C ASP A 773 -53.50 64.68 -7.47
N GLU A 774 -52.79 64.23 -6.44
CA GLU A 774 -51.39 63.78 -6.49
C GLU A 774 -51.18 62.54 -5.59
N VAL A 775 -50.42 61.57 -6.09
CA VAL A 775 -49.83 60.48 -5.29
C VAL A 775 -48.34 60.71 -5.23
N VAL A 776 -47.77 60.65 -4.02
CA VAL A 776 -46.33 60.78 -3.78
C VAL A 776 -45.81 59.48 -3.17
N LEU A 777 -44.84 58.89 -3.85
CA LEU A 777 -44.09 57.71 -3.44
C LEU A 777 -42.70 58.17 -2.99
N GLU A 778 -42.27 57.80 -1.79
CA GLU A 778 -40.90 58.04 -1.31
C GLU A 778 -40.23 56.70 -1.01
N TYR A 779 -39.17 56.41 -1.75
CA TYR A 779 -38.35 55.21 -1.64
C TYR A 779 -37.03 55.54 -0.93
N SER A 780 -36.61 54.66 -0.03
CA SER A 780 -35.28 54.67 0.58
C SER A 780 -34.55 53.40 0.17
N LEU A 781 -33.50 53.56 -0.63
CA LEU A 781 -32.64 52.49 -1.14
C LEU A 781 -31.42 52.36 -0.23
N HIS A 782 -31.40 51.34 0.65
CA HIS A 782 -30.33 51.11 1.60
C HIS A 782 -29.41 49.97 1.12
N SER A 783 -28.14 50.26 0.86
CA SER A 783 -27.20 49.28 0.31
C SER A 783 -26.43 48.55 1.42
N LEU A 784 -26.45 47.21 1.43
CA LEU A 784 -25.74 46.40 2.43
C LEU A 784 -24.22 46.34 2.16
N VAL A 785 -23.82 46.52 0.91
CA VAL A 785 -22.43 46.52 0.43
C VAL A 785 -22.19 47.69 -0.53
N SER A 786 -20.93 47.98 -0.85
CA SER A 786 -20.60 48.97 -1.88
C SER A 786 -20.84 48.38 -3.27
N LEU A 787 -21.63 49.05 -4.10
CA LEU A 787 -22.02 48.60 -5.44
C LEU A 787 -21.73 49.68 -6.49
N ASP A 788 -20.93 49.34 -7.49
CA ASP A 788 -20.65 50.20 -8.65
C ASP A 788 -21.77 50.01 -9.70
N ASN A 789 -22.32 51.10 -10.23
CA ASN A 789 -23.36 51.11 -11.28
C ASN A 789 -24.59 50.20 -11.00
N ALA A 790 -25.07 50.16 -9.76
CA ALA A 790 -26.27 49.39 -9.41
C ALA A 790 -27.53 49.92 -10.13
N VAL A 791 -28.48 49.01 -10.41
CA VAL A 791 -29.74 49.32 -11.09
C VAL A 791 -30.93 48.76 -10.30
N VAL A 792 -31.76 49.64 -9.72
CA VAL A 792 -32.99 49.28 -9.00
C VAL A 792 -34.20 49.56 -9.89
N SER A 793 -35.04 48.54 -10.12
CA SER A 793 -36.19 48.59 -11.03
C SER A 793 -37.48 48.30 -10.28
N LEU A 794 -38.31 49.32 -10.08
CA LEU A 794 -39.54 49.26 -9.30
C LEU A 794 -40.77 49.46 -10.21
N ALA A 795 -41.89 48.83 -9.88
CA ALA A 795 -43.15 48.99 -10.60
C ALA A 795 -44.33 49.08 -9.62
N GLU A 796 -45.22 50.05 -9.85
CA GLU A 796 -46.38 50.32 -8.99
C GLU A 796 -47.65 50.46 -9.84
N GLU A 797 -48.71 49.74 -9.48
CA GLU A 797 -50.03 49.95 -10.06
C GLU A 797 -50.81 51.03 -9.30
N LEU A 798 -51.41 51.98 -10.04
CA LEU A 798 -52.08 53.13 -9.47
C LEU A 798 -53.59 53.07 -9.67
N SER A 799 -54.34 53.12 -8.57
CA SER A 799 -55.82 53.16 -8.55
C SER A 799 -56.39 54.54 -8.92
N CYS A 800 -55.97 55.08 -10.07
CA CYS A 800 -56.38 56.40 -10.58
C CYS A 800 -57.71 56.33 -11.34
N ALA A 801 -58.56 57.37 -11.21
CA ALA A 801 -59.82 57.48 -11.96
C ALA A 801 -59.65 57.68 -13.48
N SER A 802 -58.41 57.82 -13.95
CA SER A 802 -57.99 57.78 -15.36
C SER A 802 -56.51 57.36 -15.39
N PRO A 803 -56.03 56.67 -16.44
CA PRO A 803 -54.63 56.26 -16.52
C PRO A 803 -53.67 57.45 -16.38
N PRO A 804 -52.55 57.30 -15.65
CA PRO A 804 -51.55 58.36 -15.55
C PRO A 804 -50.97 58.69 -16.93
N GLN A 805 -50.61 59.95 -17.14
CA GLN A 805 -49.93 60.41 -18.36
C GLN A 805 -48.48 60.76 -18.06
N ASP A 806 -47.61 60.59 -19.05
CA ASP A 806 -46.16 60.70 -18.94
C ASP A 806 -45.73 62.07 -18.35
N GLY A 807 -46.26 63.16 -18.91
CA GLY A 807 -46.09 64.54 -18.38
C GLY A 807 -46.81 64.84 -17.04
N GLY A 808 -47.37 63.82 -16.39
CA GLY A 808 -47.95 63.86 -15.04
C GLY A 808 -47.03 63.26 -13.96
N VAL A 809 -45.93 62.62 -14.34
CA VAL A 809 -44.92 62.04 -13.42
C VAL A 809 -43.80 63.07 -13.18
N SER A 810 -43.18 63.06 -11.99
CA SER A 810 -42.03 63.89 -11.64
C SER A 810 -41.15 63.20 -10.61
N VAL A 811 -39.92 62.84 -11.01
CA VAL A 811 -38.98 62.03 -10.22
C VAL A 811 -37.81 62.88 -9.72
N PHE A 812 -37.69 63.02 -8.41
CA PHE A 812 -36.58 63.67 -7.72
C PHE A 812 -35.70 62.61 -7.04
N SER A 813 -34.46 62.46 -7.49
CA SER A 813 -33.47 61.54 -6.91
C SER A 813 -32.05 62.04 -7.23
N ASP A 814 -31.09 61.67 -6.39
CA ASP A 814 -29.66 61.87 -6.65
C ASP A 814 -29.07 60.78 -7.58
N LEU A 815 -29.83 59.71 -7.85
CA LEU A 815 -29.49 58.66 -8.82
C LEU A 815 -30.05 59.00 -10.21
N LYS A 816 -29.41 58.48 -11.27
CA LYS A 816 -29.92 58.62 -12.64
C LYS A 816 -31.25 57.90 -12.74
N GLN A 817 -32.30 58.62 -13.12
CA GLN A 817 -33.66 58.11 -13.18
C GLN A 817 -34.16 57.91 -14.62
N LYS A 818 -34.96 56.87 -14.81
CA LYS A 818 -35.77 56.61 -16.00
C LYS A 818 -37.14 56.12 -15.54
N HIS A 819 -38.20 56.50 -16.25
CA HIS A 819 -39.56 56.09 -15.94
C HIS A 819 -40.35 55.86 -17.23
N TRP A 820 -41.40 55.04 -17.14
CA TRP A 820 -42.37 54.83 -18.23
C TRP A 820 -43.71 54.35 -17.66
N ILE A 821 -44.77 54.47 -18.46
CA ILE A 821 -46.13 54.11 -18.06
C ILE A 821 -46.60 52.90 -18.88
N ALA A 822 -47.10 51.88 -18.19
CA ALA A 822 -47.65 50.65 -18.75
C ALA A 822 -49.09 50.45 -18.26
N GLY A 823 -50.05 51.08 -18.96
CA GLY A 823 -51.46 51.00 -18.61
C GLY A 823 -51.80 51.73 -17.31
N SER A 824 -52.14 50.99 -16.27
CA SER A 824 -52.38 51.47 -14.89
C SER A 824 -51.09 51.57 -14.07
N ALA A 825 -49.98 50.98 -14.53
CA ALA A 825 -48.72 50.93 -13.79
C ALA A 825 -47.71 52.00 -14.22
N VAL A 826 -46.93 52.49 -13.26
CA VAL A 826 -45.74 53.33 -13.46
C VAL A 826 -44.51 52.51 -13.08
N ALA A 827 -43.57 52.40 -14.00
CA ALA A 827 -42.28 51.74 -13.81
C ALA A 827 -41.16 52.79 -13.65
N LEU A 828 -40.20 52.47 -12.79
CA LEU A 828 -39.13 53.35 -12.34
C LEU A 828 -37.81 52.56 -12.36
N GLU A 829 -36.76 53.17 -12.89
CA GLU A 829 -35.42 52.61 -12.96
C GLU A 829 -34.43 53.65 -12.42
N PHE A 830 -33.75 53.31 -11.33
CA PHE A 830 -32.75 54.15 -10.67
C PHE A 830 -31.37 53.52 -10.85
N SER A 831 -30.38 54.29 -11.32
CA SER A 831 -29.02 53.79 -11.52
C SER A 831 -27.92 54.72 -11.02
N GLY A 832 -26.87 54.13 -10.44
CA GLY A 832 -25.70 54.83 -9.92
C GLY A 832 -24.92 54.01 -8.90
N ASP A 833 -23.88 54.61 -8.35
CA ASP A 833 -23.03 53.97 -7.34
C ASP A 833 -23.64 54.14 -5.93
N LEU A 834 -23.55 53.10 -5.12
CA LEU A 834 -24.07 53.04 -3.75
C LEU A 834 -22.96 52.57 -2.80
N ALA A 835 -22.67 53.31 -1.73
CA ALA A 835 -21.69 52.85 -0.72
C ALA A 835 -22.32 51.88 0.31
N ALA A 836 -21.51 51.00 0.90
CA ALA A 836 -21.95 50.12 1.98
C ALA A 836 -22.54 50.93 3.17
N GLY A 837 -23.75 50.58 3.59
CA GLY A 837 -24.51 51.28 4.64
C GLY A 837 -25.11 52.62 4.21
N GLU A 838 -24.97 53.04 2.94
CA GLU A 838 -25.57 54.26 2.43
C GLU A 838 -27.07 54.07 2.15
N THR A 839 -27.86 55.13 2.41
CA THR A 839 -29.27 55.20 2.02
C THR A 839 -29.47 56.35 1.04
N LYS A 840 -29.90 56.05 -0.19
CA LYS A 840 -30.34 57.06 -1.17
C LYS A 840 -31.86 57.19 -1.12
N THR A 841 -32.39 58.41 -1.20
CA THR A 841 -33.83 58.65 -1.26
C THR A 841 -34.29 59.06 -2.67
N ALA A 842 -35.38 58.48 -3.15
CA ALA A 842 -36.03 58.86 -4.39
C ALA A 842 -37.51 59.19 -4.17
N ARG A 843 -37.94 60.38 -4.57
CA ARG A 843 -39.32 60.87 -4.44
C ARG A 843 -39.98 60.99 -5.81
N VAL A 844 -41.11 60.30 -5.98
CA VAL A 844 -41.88 60.30 -7.22
C VAL A 844 -43.26 60.92 -6.97
N SER A 845 -43.53 62.04 -7.61
CA SER A 845 -44.82 62.73 -7.65
C SER A 845 -45.59 62.30 -8.90
N ILE A 846 -46.86 61.93 -8.77
CA ILE A 846 -47.70 61.42 -9.86
C ILE A 846 -49.08 62.06 -9.79
N LYS A 847 -49.44 62.87 -10.79
CA LYS A 847 -50.74 63.54 -10.87
C LYS A 847 -51.85 62.54 -11.20
N CYS A 848 -52.77 62.35 -10.25
CA CYS A 848 -53.75 61.27 -10.23
C CYS A 848 -54.97 61.70 -9.41
N VAL A 849 -56.16 61.70 -10.02
CA VAL A 849 -57.41 61.89 -9.26
C VAL A 849 -57.75 60.57 -8.57
N SER A 850 -57.45 60.50 -7.26
CA SER A 850 -57.61 59.31 -6.44
C SER A 850 -59.05 59.11 -5.96
N GLN A 851 -59.47 57.85 -5.83
CA GLN A 851 -60.64 57.45 -5.02
C GLN A 851 -60.28 56.53 -3.83
N ALA A 852 -59.02 56.10 -3.71
CA ALA A 852 -58.50 55.27 -2.62
C ALA A 852 -56.97 55.39 -2.51
N ALA A 853 -56.42 55.03 -1.35
CA ALA A 853 -54.97 54.88 -1.19
C ALA A 853 -54.45 53.69 -2.01
N PRO A 854 -53.28 53.77 -2.65
CA PRO A 854 -52.69 52.64 -3.38
C PRO A 854 -52.36 51.47 -2.46
N SER A 855 -52.67 50.25 -2.90
CA SER A 855 -52.16 49.01 -2.30
C SER A 855 -50.87 48.59 -2.99
N PRO A 856 -49.86 48.05 -2.27
CA PRO A 856 -48.73 47.39 -2.94
C PRO A 856 -49.21 46.18 -3.75
N LEU A 857 -48.64 46.00 -4.95
CA LEU A 857 -48.72 44.72 -5.66
C LEU A 857 -47.74 43.72 -5.01
N THR A 858 -48.29 42.70 -4.35
CA THR A 858 -47.54 41.45 -4.13
C THR A 858 -47.59 40.63 -5.42
N GLU A 859 -46.41 40.30 -5.94
CA GLU A 859 -46.18 39.33 -7.02
C GLU A 859 -46.83 39.63 -8.38
N TYR A 860 -46.10 40.35 -9.24
CA TYR A 860 -46.20 40.19 -10.70
C TYR A 860 -44.99 39.38 -11.22
N GLY A 861 -44.87 38.15 -10.73
CA GLY A 861 -44.00 37.15 -11.34
C GLY A 861 -44.58 36.68 -12.67
N GLU A 862 -43.68 36.31 -13.60
CA GLU A 862 -43.97 35.81 -14.95
C GLU A 862 -44.60 36.81 -15.95
N ASN A 863 -44.06 36.82 -17.18
CA ASN A 863 -44.50 37.55 -18.40
C ASN A 863 -43.81 38.87 -18.80
N PHE A 864 -42.65 39.21 -18.24
CA PHE A 864 -41.69 40.12 -18.92
C PHE A 864 -40.27 39.53 -18.96
N SER A 865 -40.11 38.47 -19.75
CA SER A 865 -38.80 37.96 -20.19
C SER A 865 -38.76 37.98 -21.72
N SER A 866 -38.00 38.91 -22.30
CA SER A 866 -37.86 39.02 -23.76
C SER A 866 -36.61 39.79 -24.22
N THR A 867 -35.43 39.43 -23.68
CA THR A 867 -34.15 39.81 -24.29
C THR A 867 -33.15 38.66 -24.21
N GLU A 868 -33.03 37.91 -25.30
CA GLU A 868 -31.89 37.05 -25.68
C GLU A 868 -31.12 36.33 -24.56
N GLU A 869 -31.77 35.35 -23.93
CA GLU A 869 -31.05 34.18 -23.43
C GLU A 869 -30.42 33.48 -24.64
N GLN A 870 -29.11 33.65 -24.84
CA GLN A 870 -28.39 32.92 -25.89
C GLN A 870 -28.44 31.43 -25.56
N ALA A 871 -29.02 30.65 -26.46
CA ALA A 871 -29.03 29.19 -26.36
C ALA A 871 -27.58 28.66 -26.38
N VAL A 872 -27.01 28.45 -25.18
CA VAL A 872 -25.88 27.55 -25.00
C VAL A 872 -26.30 26.22 -25.61
N PRO A 873 -25.53 25.64 -26.55
CA PRO A 873 -25.91 24.38 -27.15
C PRO A 873 -26.04 23.32 -26.06
N GLU A 874 -27.11 22.54 -26.14
CA GLU A 874 -27.35 21.38 -25.27
C GLU A 874 -26.22 20.37 -25.47
N LEU A 875 -25.16 20.52 -24.68
CA LEU A 875 -24.16 19.47 -24.49
C LEU A 875 -24.91 18.29 -23.88
N GLU A 876 -25.15 17.27 -24.69
CA GLU A 876 -25.78 16.03 -24.26
C GLU A 876 -25.13 15.58 -22.95
N PRO A 877 -25.91 15.25 -21.89
CA PRO A 877 -25.33 14.69 -20.68
C PRO A 877 -24.61 13.41 -21.09
N VAL A 878 -23.28 13.43 -21.01
CA VAL A 878 -22.43 12.28 -21.35
C VAL A 878 -22.85 11.12 -20.46
N VAL A 879 -23.67 10.23 -21.03
CA VAL A 879 -24.30 9.12 -20.29
C VAL A 879 -23.18 8.28 -19.71
N PRO A 880 -23.02 8.23 -18.36
CA PRO A 880 -21.88 7.55 -17.79
C PRO A 880 -21.87 6.06 -18.14
N THR A 881 -20.66 5.58 -18.37
CA THR A 881 -20.08 4.26 -18.67
C THR A 881 -20.71 3.01 -18.03
N ILE A 882 -21.78 3.14 -17.24
CA ILE A 882 -22.49 2.10 -16.49
C ILE A 882 -22.97 0.96 -17.40
N ALA A 883 -23.42 1.28 -18.62
CA ALA A 883 -23.91 0.29 -19.59
C ALA A 883 -22.78 -0.59 -20.19
N SER A 884 -21.59 -0.03 -20.42
CA SER A 884 -20.42 -0.79 -20.86
C SER A 884 -19.80 -1.59 -19.71
N ASP A 885 -19.71 -1.01 -18.50
CA ASP A 885 -19.19 -1.67 -17.30
C ASP A 885 -19.96 -2.95 -16.99
N LEU A 886 -21.29 -2.91 -16.99
CA LEU A 886 -22.13 -4.09 -16.78
C LEU A 886 -22.00 -5.15 -17.90
N SER A 887 -21.57 -4.76 -19.11
CA SER A 887 -21.31 -5.72 -20.19
C SER A 887 -19.94 -6.41 -20.03
N GLU A 888 -18.88 -5.67 -19.65
CA GLU A 888 -17.57 -6.26 -19.40
C GLU A 888 -17.58 -7.13 -18.12
N LYS A 889 -18.30 -6.72 -17.08
CA LYS A 889 -18.48 -7.55 -15.87
C LYS A 889 -19.21 -8.87 -16.17
N ARG A 890 -20.12 -8.91 -17.15
CA ARG A 890 -20.73 -10.17 -17.62
C ARG A 890 -19.76 -11.04 -18.43
N ALA A 891 -18.89 -10.45 -19.26
CA ALA A 891 -17.88 -11.20 -19.99
C ALA A 891 -16.87 -11.87 -19.02
N LEU A 892 -16.43 -11.15 -18.00
CA LEU A 892 -15.60 -11.70 -16.91
C LEU A 892 -16.29 -12.81 -16.11
N LEU A 893 -17.63 -12.78 -16.01
CA LEU A 893 -18.38 -13.90 -15.45
C LEU A 893 -18.36 -15.13 -16.39
N GLU A 894 -18.64 -14.97 -17.68
CA GLU A 894 -18.55 -16.10 -18.62
C GLU A 894 -17.14 -16.73 -18.60
N GLU A 895 -16.10 -15.89 -18.49
CA GLU A 895 -14.70 -16.31 -18.25
C GLU A 895 -14.51 -17.07 -16.91
N TYR A 896 -15.06 -16.57 -15.80
CA TYR A 896 -15.00 -17.27 -14.50
C TYR A 896 -15.58 -18.68 -14.55
N SER A 897 -16.66 -18.92 -15.29
CA SER A 897 -17.23 -20.27 -15.41
C SER A 897 -16.23 -21.28 -15.97
N SER A 898 -15.41 -20.86 -16.95
CA SER A 898 -14.35 -21.67 -17.53
C SER A 898 -13.12 -21.78 -16.60
N ALA A 899 -12.74 -20.67 -15.94
CA ALA A 899 -11.63 -20.67 -14.99
C ALA A 899 -11.89 -21.55 -13.75
N ARG A 900 -13.14 -21.57 -13.28
CA ARG A 900 -13.62 -22.40 -12.18
C ARG A 900 -13.54 -23.89 -12.49
N ASP A 901 -14.04 -24.32 -13.65
CA ASP A 901 -13.95 -25.72 -14.10
C ASP A 901 -12.49 -26.16 -14.27
N ALA A 902 -11.62 -25.28 -14.78
CA ALA A 902 -10.18 -25.53 -14.88
C ALA A 902 -9.50 -25.63 -13.49
N ALA A 903 -9.87 -24.77 -12.54
CA ALA A 903 -9.37 -24.81 -11.17
C ALA A 903 -9.81 -26.07 -10.41
N GLU A 904 -11.07 -26.51 -10.54
CA GLU A 904 -11.54 -27.77 -9.96
C GLU A 904 -10.84 -28.99 -10.59
N ALA A 905 -10.53 -28.96 -11.90
CA ALA A 905 -9.73 -29.98 -12.57
C ALA A 905 -8.26 -30.02 -12.08
N ALA A 906 -7.64 -28.85 -11.86
CA ALA A 906 -6.29 -28.75 -11.29
C ALA A 906 -6.24 -29.28 -9.84
N LEU A 907 -7.22 -28.91 -9.00
CA LEU A 907 -7.35 -29.42 -7.63
C LEU A 907 -7.54 -30.95 -7.60
N THR A 908 -8.38 -31.49 -8.50
CA THR A 908 -8.59 -32.94 -8.64
C THR A 908 -7.30 -33.65 -9.07
N SER A 909 -6.55 -33.04 -10.00
CA SER A 909 -5.26 -33.56 -10.47
C SER A 909 -4.20 -33.55 -9.37
N PHE A 910 -4.19 -32.52 -8.52
CA PHE A 910 -3.32 -32.43 -7.35
C PHE A 910 -3.62 -33.50 -6.29
N GLU A 911 -4.89 -33.68 -5.92
CA GLU A 911 -5.27 -34.75 -4.99
C GLU A 911 -4.87 -36.14 -5.50
N LYS A 912 -4.96 -36.36 -6.82
CA LYS A 912 -4.52 -37.60 -7.46
C LYS A 912 -3.00 -37.75 -7.42
N ALA A 913 -2.25 -36.73 -7.82
CA ALA A 913 -0.79 -36.73 -7.88
C ALA A 913 -0.13 -37.01 -6.52
N PHE A 914 -0.67 -36.42 -5.44
CA PHE A 914 -0.16 -36.56 -4.08
C PHE A 914 -0.93 -37.59 -3.23
N SER A 915 -1.75 -38.44 -3.88
CA SER A 915 -2.36 -39.61 -3.26
C SER A 915 -1.32 -40.69 -2.94
N VAL A 916 -1.59 -41.47 -1.89
CA VAL A 916 -0.69 -42.52 -1.37
C VAL A 916 -1.36 -43.88 -1.51
N GLY A 917 -0.86 -44.69 -2.45
CA GLY A 917 -1.35 -46.03 -2.73
C GLY A 917 -1.09 -47.03 -1.59
N GLU A 918 -1.84 -48.14 -1.60
CA GLU A 918 -1.78 -49.14 -0.53
C GLU A 918 -0.36 -49.64 -0.23
N GLY A 919 -0.07 -49.81 1.06
CA GLY A 919 1.21 -50.29 1.59
C GLY A 919 2.30 -49.22 1.77
N LEU A 920 2.11 -48.00 1.29
CA LEU A 920 3.10 -46.92 1.40
C LEU A 920 2.90 -46.06 2.66
N LYS A 921 4.01 -45.58 3.24
CA LYS A 921 3.96 -44.52 4.27
C LYS A 921 4.04 -43.15 3.59
N LYS A 922 3.09 -42.27 3.89
CA LYS A 922 3.12 -40.89 3.39
C LYS A 922 4.39 -40.17 3.89
N LYS A 923 5.11 -39.54 2.96
CA LYS A 923 6.33 -38.75 3.19
C LYS A 923 6.11 -37.41 2.51
N LYS A 924 6.09 -36.33 3.29
CA LYS A 924 6.01 -34.96 2.77
C LYS A 924 7.19 -34.69 1.83
N THR A 925 6.92 -34.02 0.72
CA THR A 925 7.90 -33.41 -0.17
C THR A 925 7.66 -31.90 -0.22
N SER A 926 8.67 -31.10 -0.58
CA SER A 926 8.48 -29.64 -0.74
C SER A 926 7.39 -29.32 -1.77
N ALA A 927 7.32 -30.07 -2.87
CA ALA A 927 6.25 -29.98 -3.87
C ALA A 927 4.84 -30.31 -3.32
N GLU A 928 4.73 -31.19 -2.31
CA GLU A 928 3.46 -31.39 -1.61
C GLU A 928 3.11 -30.17 -0.75
N GLU A 929 4.09 -29.57 -0.06
CA GLU A 929 3.85 -28.45 0.85
C GLU A 929 3.58 -27.13 0.11
N SER A 930 4.30 -26.84 -0.98
CA SER A 930 4.00 -25.70 -1.87
C SER A 930 2.66 -25.88 -2.58
N GLY A 931 2.39 -27.07 -3.13
CA GLY A 931 1.11 -27.39 -3.75
C GLY A 931 -0.08 -27.37 -2.79
N LEU A 932 0.11 -27.73 -1.51
CA LEU A 932 -0.92 -27.58 -0.47
C LEU A 932 -1.20 -26.10 -0.12
N LEU A 933 -0.21 -25.21 -0.25
CA LEU A 933 -0.42 -23.76 -0.11
C LEU A 933 -1.13 -23.19 -1.34
N ALA A 934 -0.72 -23.58 -2.54
CA ALA A 934 -1.39 -23.20 -3.80
C ALA A 934 -2.85 -23.69 -3.83
N LYS A 935 -3.11 -24.95 -3.43
CA LYS A 935 -4.46 -25.52 -3.27
C LYS A 935 -5.34 -24.65 -2.37
N LYS A 936 -4.84 -24.22 -1.20
CA LYS A 936 -5.59 -23.33 -0.31
C LYS A 936 -5.88 -21.96 -0.91
N ARG A 937 -4.97 -21.42 -1.74
CA ARG A 937 -5.22 -20.18 -2.48
C ARG A 937 -6.36 -20.38 -3.50
N VAL A 938 -6.33 -21.45 -4.29
CA VAL A 938 -7.42 -21.81 -5.22
C VAL A 938 -8.75 -21.99 -4.47
N GLU A 939 -8.79 -22.79 -3.39
CA GLU A 939 -9.99 -22.99 -2.55
C GLU A 939 -10.55 -21.66 -1.99
N THR A 940 -9.67 -20.71 -1.66
CA THR A 940 -10.07 -19.40 -1.12
C THR A 940 -10.57 -18.46 -2.23
N ALA A 941 -9.90 -18.44 -3.39
CA ALA A 941 -10.31 -17.65 -4.55
C ALA A 941 -11.65 -18.12 -5.12
N LEU A 942 -11.83 -19.44 -5.29
CA LEU A 942 -13.11 -20.05 -5.66
C LEU A 942 -14.21 -19.68 -4.66
N LYS A 943 -13.97 -19.82 -3.35
CA LYS A 943 -14.96 -19.46 -2.33
C LYS A 943 -15.36 -17.98 -2.35
N ALA A 944 -14.43 -17.08 -2.70
CA ALA A 944 -14.71 -15.66 -2.84
C ALA A 944 -15.53 -15.35 -4.10
N LEU A 945 -15.19 -15.96 -5.23
CA LEU A 945 -15.85 -15.74 -6.52
C LEU A 945 -17.19 -16.47 -6.64
N ASP A 946 -17.35 -17.68 -6.09
CA ASP A 946 -18.62 -18.43 -6.07
C ASP A 946 -19.73 -17.66 -5.32
N GLY A 947 -19.37 -16.87 -4.30
CA GLY A 947 -20.30 -15.98 -3.60
C GLY A 947 -20.82 -14.85 -4.50
N VAL A 948 -19.95 -14.27 -5.33
CA VAL A 948 -20.32 -13.28 -6.34
C VAL A 948 -21.13 -13.93 -7.46
N TRP A 949 -20.71 -15.12 -7.90
CA TRP A 949 -21.37 -15.92 -8.95
C TRP A 949 -22.83 -16.17 -8.61
N ALA A 950 -23.09 -16.83 -7.47
CA ALA A 950 -24.44 -17.20 -7.06
C ALA A 950 -25.34 -15.96 -6.89
N GLY A 951 -24.83 -14.91 -6.22
CA GLY A 951 -25.56 -13.67 -6.06
C GLY A 951 -25.90 -12.99 -7.39
N SER A 952 -24.97 -13.01 -8.36
CA SER A 952 -25.18 -12.41 -9.69
C SER A 952 -26.19 -13.17 -10.57
N GLN A 953 -26.37 -14.48 -10.36
CA GLN A 953 -27.40 -15.28 -11.05
C GLN A 953 -28.80 -15.00 -10.52
N GLU A 954 -28.95 -14.76 -9.21
CA GLU A 954 -30.25 -14.40 -8.61
C GLU A 954 -30.62 -12.92 -8.79
N ASN A 955 -29.64 -12.01 -8.73
CA ASN A 955 -29.87 -10.57 -8.89
C ASN A 955 -28.69 -9.85 -9.57
N GLN A 956 -28.94 -9.24 -10.73
CA GLN A 956 -27.91 -8.53 -11.49
C GLN A 956 -27.41 -7.22 -10.85
N SER A 957 -28.10 -6.63 -9.87
CA SER A 957 -27.54 -5.49 -9.13
C SER A 957 -26.32 -5.87 -8.28
N VAL A 958 -26.14 -7.17 -7.97
CA VAL A 958 -24.95 -7.72 -7.30
C VAL A 958 -23.69 -7.61 -8.18
N LEU A 959 -23.81 -7.40 -9.50
CA LEU A 959 -22.67 -7.01 -10.36
C LEU A 959 -22.36 -5.51 -10.34
N GLY A 960 -23.28 -4.69 -9.85
CA GLY A 960 -23.04 -3.26 -9.61
C GLY A 960 -22.03 -3.04 -8.49
N THR A 961 -22.15 -3.81 -7.39
CA THR A 961 -21.41 -3.60 -6.13
C THR A 961 -19.94 -4.01 -6.17
N TYR A 962 -19.50 -4.81 -7.15
CA TYR A 962 -18.08 -5.15 -7.34
C TYR A 962 -17.47 -4.34 -8.50
N SER A 963 -16.26 -3.81 -8.31
CA SER A 963 -15.55 -3.10 -9.38
C SER A 963 -15.05 -4.06 -10.45
N LEU A 964 -14.95 -3.58 -11.69
CA LEU A 964 -14.42 -4.34 -12.82
C LEU A 964 -12.99 -4.85 -12.55
N ASN A 965 -12.17 -4.02 -11.90
CA ASN A 965 -10.79 -4.35 -11.54
C ASN A 965 -10.70 -5.34 -10.37
N TYR A 966 -11.65 -5.32 -9.41
CA TYR A 966 -11.73 -6.34 -8.36
C TYR A 966 -12.01 -7.72 -8.97
N LEU A 967 -12.95 -7.81 -9.92
CA LEU A 967 -13.28 -9.07 -10.58
C LEU A 967 -12.10 -9.59 -11.41
N ARG A 968 -11.43 -8.72 -12.19
CA ARG A 968 -10.18 -9.06 -12.91
C ARG A 968 -9.09 -9.58 -11.97
N ALA A 969 -8.80 -8.85 -10.88
CA ALA A 969 -7.77 -9.23 -9.93
C ALA A 969 -8.07 -10.59 -9.26
N ARG A 970 -9.34 -10.87 -8.92
CA ARG A 970 -9.72 -12.17 -8.33
C ARG A 970 -9.70 -13.32 -9.35
N LEU A 971 -10.03 -13.07 -10.61
CA LEU A 971 -9.84 -14.04 -11.70
C LEU A 971 -8.35 -14.35 -11.93
N GLN A 972 -7.49 -13.34 -11.85
CA GLN A 972 -6.05 -13.50 -11.95
C GLN A 972 -5.45 -14.22 -10.73
N ASP A 973 -5.84 -13.86 -9.50
CA ASP A 973 -5.50 -14.59 -8.27
C ASP A 973 -5.84 -16.10 -8.40
N LEU A 974 -6.98 -16.41 -9.02
CA LEU A 974 -7.43 -17.78 -9.24
C LEU A 974 -6.57 -18.51 -10.28
N ASP A 975 -6.23 -17.86 -11.40
CA ASP A 975 -5.43 -18.50 -12.45
C ASP A 975 -3.97 -18.66 -12.05
N ASP A 976 -3.35 -17.67 -11.41
CA ASP A 976 -2.00 -17.75 -10.85
C ASP A 976 -1.93 -18.88 -9.79
N ALA A 977 -2.96 -19.00 -8.94
CA ALA A 977 -3.05 -20.11 -7.98
C ALA A 977 -3.28 -21.47 -8.66
N ARG A 978 -4.05 -21.53 -9.76
CA ARG A 978 -4.25 -22.74 -10.58
C ARG A 978 -2.93 -23.18 -11.22
N GLN A 979 -2.20 -22.26 -11.86
CA GLN A 979 -0.88 -22.51 -12.46
C GLN A 979 0.13 -23.00 -11.41
N ALA A 980 0.12 -22.44 -10.19
CA ALA A 980 0.96 -22.92 -9.10
C ALA A 980 0.60 -24.35 -8.63
N VAL A 981 -0.68 -24.74 -8.65
CA VAL A 981 -1.11 -26.12 -8.38
C VAL A 981 -0.66 -27.07 -9.50
N GLU A 982 -0.78 -26.66 -10.76
CA GLU A 982 -0.36 -27.45 -11.93
C GLU A 982 1.16 -27.63 -11.98
N SER A 983 1.94 -26.58 -11.70
CA SER A 983 3.40 -26.64 -11.56
C SER A 983 3.85 -27.61 -10.48
N ALA A 984 3.17 -27.65 -9.32
CA ALA A 984 3.45 -28.64 -8.27
C ALA A 984 3.14 -30.08 -8.72
N VAL A 985 2.12 -30.28 -9.57
CA VAL A 985 1.79 -31.59 -10.15
C VAL A 985 2.82 -32.03 -11.19
N ASP A 986 3.25 -31.16 -12.10
CA ASP A 986 4.25 -31.50 -13.11
C ASP A 986 5.67 -31.64 -12.51
N SER A 987 6.02 -30.87 -11.46
CA SER A 987 7.25 -31.08 -10.68
C SER A 987 7.26 -32.47 -10.01
N ALA A 988 6.14 -32.89 -9.42
CA ALA A 988 6.00 -34.23 -8.85
C ALA A 988 6.07 -35.33 -9.94
N ARG A 989 5.50 -35.08 -11.12
CA ARG A 989 5.55 -35.96 -12.30
C ARG A 989 6.98 -36.11 -12.83
N GLU A 990 7.72 -35.02 -13.02
CA GLU A 990 9.11 -35.08 -13.47
C GLU A 990 9.98 -35.83 -12.46
N THR A 991 9.85 -35.50 -11.17
CA THR A 991 10.55 -36.17 -10.07
C THR A 991 10.24 -37.69 -10.04
N ALA A 992 8.99 -38.08 -10.29
CA ALA A 992 8.59 -39.49 -10.39
C ALA A 992 9.14 -40.18 -11.66
N SER A 993 9.10 -39.50 -12.81
CA SER A 993 9.63 -39.98 -14.08
C SER A 993 11.14 -40.23 -14.02
N GLN A 994 11.89 -39.27 -13.48
CA GLN A 994 13.34 -39.39 -13.29
C GLN A 994 13.68 -40.54 -12.32
N ALA A 995 12.93 -40.68 -11.21
CA ALA A 995 13.11 -41.79 -10.28
C ALA A 995 12.80 -43.16 -10.90
N ILE A 996 11.76 -43.26 -11.75
CA ILE A 996 11.44 -44.48 -12.52
C ILE A 996 12.59 -44.80 -13.48
N SER A 997 13.06 -43.84 -14.27
CA SER A 997 14.17 -44.04 -15.22
C SER A 997 15.45 -44.53 -14.53
N ILE A 998 15.80 -43.95 -13.38
CA ILE A 998 16.93 -44.42 -12.54
C ILE A 998 16.69 -45.85 -12.03
N ALA A 999 15.46 -46.19 -11.63
CA ALA A 999 15.11 -47.53 -11.18
C ALA A 999 15.11 -48.56 -12.33
N GLU A 1000 14.70 -48.18 -13.55
CA GLU A 1000 14.77 -49.01 -14.76
C GLU A 1000 16.22 -49.28 -15.18
N ALA A 1001 17.07 -48.26 -15.20
CA ALA A 1001 18.49 -48.41 -15.52
C ALA A 1001 19.18 -49.38 -14.54
N ARG A 1002 18.89 -49.25 -13.24
CA ARG A 1002 19.39 -50.15 -12.19
C ARG A 1002 18.78 -51.55 -12.28
N GLN A 1003 17.48 -51.68 -12.59
CA GLN A 1003 16.82 -52.97 -12.81
C GLN A 1003 17.39 -53.70 -14.04
N THR A 1004 17.84 -52.97 -15.05
CA THR A 1004 18.49 -53.54 -16.24
C THR A 1004 19.90 -54.06 -15.94
N GLN A 1005 20.59 -53.46 -14.96
CA GLN A 1005 21.96 -53.83 -14.58
C GLN A 1005 22.04 -54.87 -13.43
N PHE A 1006 21.11 -54.83 -12.48
CA PHE A 1006 21.17 -55.58 -11.20
C PHE A 1006 19.84 -56.27 -10.84
N GLY A 1007 18.92 -56.42 -11.81
CA GLY A 1007 17.51 -56.77 -11.57
C GLY A 1007 17.22 -58.17 -11.04
N SER A 1008 16.18 -58.25 -10.20
CA SER A 1008 15.50 -59.48 -9.79
C SER A 1008 14.03 -59.46 -10.24
N GLN A 1009 13.35 -60.61 -10.14
CA GLN A 1009 11.91 -60.71 -10.42
C GLN A 1009 11.05 -59.95 -9.40
N GLN A 1010 11.54 -59.77 -8.17
CA GLN A 1010 10.85 -59.04 -7.10
C GLN A 1010 10.98 -57.51 -7.27
N THR A 1011 12.16 -57.04 -7.69
CA THR A 1011 12.41 -55.62 -7.98
C THR A 1011 11.78 -55.17 -9.29
N ALA A 1012 11.65 -56.07 -10.28
CA ALA A 1012 10.87 -55.83 -11.50
C ALA A 1012 9.43 -55.41 -11.19
N GLY A 1013 8.71 -56.21 -10.37
CA GLY A 1013 7.35 -55.89 -9.94
C GLY A 1013 7.23 -54.57 -9.15
N GLY A 1014 8.30 -54.12 -8.50
CA GLY A 1014 8.36 -52.79 -7.86
C GLY A 1014 8.45 -51.65 -8.87
N VAL A 1015 9.23 -51.81 -9.93
CA VAL A 1015 9.35 -50.83 -11.04
C VAL A 1015 8.06 -50.81 -11.87
N ASP A 1016 7.49 -51.97 -12.19
CA ASP A 1016 6.21 -52.06 -12.92
C ASP A 1016 5.03 -51.47 -12.10
N ALA A 1017 5.03 -51.63 -10.78
CA ALA A 1017 4.08 -50.96 -9.90
C ALA A 1017 4.28 -49.43 -9.87
N ALA A 1018 5.53 -48.94 -9.89
CA ALA A 1018 5.82 -47.52 -9.97
C ALA A 1018 5.37 -46.91 -11.30
N LYS A 1019 5.62 -47.58 -12.43
CA LYS A 1019 5.09 -47.21 -13.76
C LYS A 1019 3.57 -47.17 -13.78
N LYS A 1020 2.92 -48.21 -13.24
CA LYS A 1020 1.46 -48.25 -13.18
C LYS A 1020 0.87 -47.13 -12.33
N ASP A 1021 1.50 -46.76 -11.22
CA ASP A 1021 1.06 -45.60 -10.42
C ASP A 1021 1.28 -44.28 -11.18
N PHE A 1022 2.36 -44.17 -11.96
CA PHE A 1022 2.64 -43.02 -12.82
C PHE A 1022 1.62 -42.87 -13.96
N GLU A 1023 1.31 -43.96 -14.67
CA GLU A 1023 0.24 -44.02 -15.69
C GLU A 1023 -1.13 -43.67 -15.11
N ASN A 1024 -1.39 -44.03 -13.85
CA ASN A 1024 -2.61 -43.64 -13.14
C ASN A 1024 -2.59 -42.17 -12.67
N GLY A 1025 -1.48 -41.45 -12.76
CA GLY A 1025 -1.35 -40.06 -12.29
C GLY A 1025 -1.17 -39.92 -10.77
N MET A 1026 -0.58 -40.92 -10.10
CA MET A 1026 -0.29 -40.94 -8.67
C MET A 1026 1.21 -40.74 -8.41
N PHE A 1027 1.74 -39.59 -8.84
CA PHE A 1027 3.19 -39.35 -8.96
C PHE A 1027 3.97 -39.50 -7.65
N LEU A 1028 3.42 -39.10 -6.50
CA LEU A 1028 4.05 -39.33 -5.19
C LEU A 1028 4.20 -40.83 -4.87
N SER A 1029 3.19 -41.64 -5.19
CA SER A 1029 3.22 -43.09 -5.00
C SER A 1029 4.22 -43.77 -5.96
N ALA A 1030 4.23 -43.33 -7.21
CA ALA A 1030 5.19 -43.78 -8.22
C ALA A 1030 6.65 -43.50 -7.80
N TRP A 1031 6.95 -42.28 -7.36
CA TRP A 1031 8.26 -41.88 -6.84
C TRP A 1031 8.68 -42.72 -5.61
N LEU A 1032 7.77 -42.92 -4.64
CA LEU A 1032 8.06 -43.74 -3.46
C LEU A 1032 8.36 -45.20 -3.82
N ARG A 1033 7.63 -45.80 -4.76
CA ARG A 1033 7.88 -47.18 -5.23
C ARG A 1033 9.15 -47.28 -6.06
N ALA A 1034 9.44 -46.31 -6.92
CA ALA A 1034 10.69 -46.25 -7.69
C ALA A 1034 11.93 -46.10 -6.77
N GLN A 1035 11.86 -45.22 -5.76
CA GLN A 1035 12.91 -45.06 -4.75
C GLN A 1035 13.11 -46.35 -3.93
N ALA A 1036 12.03 -47.03 -3.53
CA ALA A 1036 12.10 -48.31 -2.82
C ALA A 1036 12.72 -49.43 -3.67
N ALA A 1037 12.34 -49.54 -4.95
CA ALA A 1037 12.93 -50.51 -5.87
C ALA A 1037 14.43 -50.20 -6.13
N SER A 1038 14.77 -48.94 -6.37
CA SER A 1038 16.14 -48.46 -6.58
C SER A 1038 17.06 -48.69 -5.38
N GLY A 1039 16.53 -48.63 -4.15
CA GLY A 1039 17.24 -49.00 -2.93
C GLY A 1039 17.40 -50.51 -2.73
N ALA A 1040 16.36 -51.30 -3.03
CA ALA A 1040 16.42 -52.76 -2.98
C ALA A 1040 17.45 -53.34 -3.98
N LEU A 1041 17.66 -52.65 -5.11
CA LEU A 1041 18.64 -52.99 -6.15
C LEU A 1041 20.11 -52.75 -5.75
N GLN A 1042 20.41 -52.07 -4.63
CA GLN A 1042 21.80 -51.80 -4.22
C GLN A 1042 22.48 -52.96 -3.47
N GLY A 1043 21.70 -53.93 -2.97
CA GLY A 1043 22.22 -55.13 -2.31
C GLY A 1043 22.94 -54.90 -0.95
N PRO A 1044 23.31 -55.98 -0.23
CA PRO A 1044 23.96 -55.88 1.08
C PRO A 1044 25.50 -55.86 0.99
N ALA A 1045 26.06 -54.65 1.12
CA ALA A 1045 27.45 -54.30 1.50
C ALA A 1045 28.60 -54.43 0.47
N GLY A 1046 29.47 -53.41 0.48
CA GLY A 1046 30.66 -53.25 -0.37
C GLY A 1046 30.40 -52.30 -1.56
N VAL A 1047 31.05 -51.15 -1.72
CA VAL A 1047 32.17 -50.52 -1.00
C VAL A 1047 31.80 -49.09 -0.56
N SER A 1048 32.39 -48.60 0.53
CA SER A 1048 32.07 -47.31 1.17
C SER A 1048 32.94 -46.15 0.69
N SER A 1049 32.32 -45.03 0.30
CA SER A 1049 33.01 -43.73 0.19
C SER A 1049 32.15 -42.51 0.58
N GLN A 1050 31.18 -42.67 1.50
CA GLN A 1050 30.71 -41.55 2.34
C GLN A 1050 30.06 -42.02 3.66
N THR A 1051 30.24 -41.21 4.71
CA THR A 1051 29.57 -41.22 6.04
C THR A 1051 29.21 -42.59 6.64
N GLY A 1052 30.07 -43.10 7.51
CA GLY A 1052 29.79 -44.31 8.29
C GLY A 1052 28.76 -44.10 9.41
N LEU A 1053 27.54 -44.61 9.21
CA LEU A 1053 26.63 -45.00 10.29
C LEU A 1053 25.91 -46.30 9.88
N ALA A 1054 26.28 -47.40 10.53
CA ALA A 1054 25.89 -48.74 10.09
C ALA A 1054 24.42 -49.09 10.39
N SER A 1055 23.87 -50.01 9.60
CA SER A 1055 22.53 -50.60 9.76
C SER A 1055 22.45 -51.55 10.97
N ALA A 1056 22.56 -51.01 12.18
CA ALA A 1056 22.24 -51.70 13.43
C ALA A 1056 20.74 -51.52 13.77
N GLY A 1057 19.92 -52.49 13.37
CA GLY A 1057 18.48 -52.47 13.67
C GLY A 1057 18.17 -52.57 15.18
N ASN A 1058 17.11 -51.88 15.62
CA ASN A 1058 16.51 -51.97 16.96
C ASN A 1058 17.48 -51.87 18.16
N ASN A 1059 17.89 -50.65 18.56
CA ASN A 1059 18.16 -50.35 19.99
C ASN A 1059 18.22 -48.85 20.39
N PHE A 1060 17.61 -47.94 19.61
CA PHE A 1060 17.71 -46.48 19.84
C PHE A 1060 17.23 -46.03 21.24
N TRP A 1061 16.26 -46.74 21.82
CA TRP A 1061 15.73 -46.46 23.17
C TRP A 1061 16.77 -46.69 24.29
N LEU A 1062 17.68 -47.65 24.13
CA LEU A 1062 18.73 -47.94 25.12
C LEU A 1062 19.82 -46.86 25.14
N LEU A 1063 20.18 -46.31 23.98
CA LEU A 1063 21.13 -45.19 23.88
C LEU A 1063 20.55 -43.88 24.45
N GLY A 1064 19.26 -43.61 24.25
CA GLY A 1064 18.58 -42.45 24.85
C GLY A 1064 18.59 -42.50 26.39
N VAL A 1065 18.27 -43.66 26.98
CA VAL A 1065 18.28 -43.85 28.43
C VAL A 1065 19.71 -43.81 29.00
N ALA A 1066 20.70 -44.39 28.30
CA ALA A 1066 22.10 -44.30 28.69
C ALA A 1066 22.63 -42.85 28.64
N GLY A 1067 22.27 -42.08 27.59
CA GLY A 1067 22.63 -40.68 27.45
C GLY A 1067 22.04 -39.80 28.55
N LEU A 1068 20.75 -39.96 28.86
CA LEU A 1068 20.12 -39.27 29.99
C LEU A 1068 20.73 -39.67 31.35
N GLY A 1069 21.11 -40.94 31.53
CA GLY A 1069 21.86 -41.40 32.70
C GLY A 1069 23.24 -40.73 32.82
N LEU A 1070 23.97 -40.57 31.70
CA LEU A 1070 25.25 -39.89 31.67
C LEU A 1070 25.12 -38.39 31.97
N ILE A 1071 24.11 -37.72 31.41
CA ILE A 1071 23.82 -36.31 31.65
C ILE A 1071 23.43 -36.08 33.12
N ALA A 1072 22.61 -36.96 33.70
CA ALA A 1072 22.25 -36.88 35.12
C ALA A 1072 23.47 -37.11 36.04
N ALA A 1073 24.36 -38.06 35.70
CA ALA A 1073 25.60 -38.28 36.44
C ALA A 1073 26.57 -37.09 36.34
N LEU A 1074 26.71 -36.50 35.14
CA LEU A 1074 27.53 -35.30 34.93
C LEU A 1074 26.96 -34.09 35.69
N ALA A 1075 25.65 -33.86 35.64
CA ALA A 1075 24.99 -32.80 36.39
C ALA A 1075 25.22 -32.95 37.92
N TRP A 1076 25.16 -34.19 38.44
CA TRP A 1076 25.45 -34.46 39.85
C TRP A 1076 26.92 -34.19 40.22
N VAL A 1077 27.87 -34.50 39.33
CA VAL A 1077 29.29 -34.17 39.51
C VAL A 1077 29.54 -32.66 39.47
N PHE A 1078 28.89 -31.93 38.55
CA PHE A 1078 29.07 -30.47 38.39
C PHE A 1078 28.35 -29.64 39.47
N TRP A 1079 27.25 -30.10 40.04
CA TRP A 1079 26.67 -29.49 41.27
C TRP A 1079 27.37 -29.92 42.56
N GLY A 1080 28.17 -31.00 42.54
CA GLY A 1080 28.87 -31.54 43.71
C GLY A 1080 30.15 -30.80 44.13
N ARG A 1081 30.67 -29.87 43.32
CA ARG A 1081 31.86 -29.06 43.64
C ARG A 1081 31.60 -27.57 43.42
N GLY A 1082 31.81 -26.79 44.48
CA GLY A 1082 31.42 -25.37 44.53
C GLY A 1082 32.22 -24.48 43.57
N GLY A 1083 31.54 -23.48 42.99
CA GLY A 1083 32.12 -22.63 41.96
C GLY A 1083 33.02 -21.52 42.48
N LYS A 1084 34.02 -21.18 41.66
CA LYS A 1084 34.72 -19.87 41.54
C LYS A 1084 35.68 -19.93 40.36
N GLU A 1085 35.18 -19.87 39.13
CA GLU A 1085 35.93 -19.55 37.88
C GLU A 1085 34.97 -19.65 36.68
N LEU A 1086 34.00 -18.72 36.64
CA LEU A 1086 33.14 -18.46 35.48
C LEU A 1086 32.89 -16.95 35.41
N LYS A 1087 33.96 -16.23 35.05
CA LYS A 1087 33.95 -14.78 34.86
C LYS A 1087 34.85 -14.29 33.71
N GLU A 1088 35.44 -15.23 32.98
CA GLU A 1088 36.26 -15.03 31.77
C GLU A 1088 35.88 -16.11 30.74
N LEU A 1089 34.61 -16.06 30.33
CA LEU A 1089 34.01 -16.71 29.16
C LEU A 1089 32.73 -15.94 28.82
#